data_AF-A0AAX6EAH9-F1
#
_entry.id   AF-A0AAX6EAH9-F1
#
_cell.length_a   1.000
_cell.length_b   1.000
_cell.length_c   1.000
_cell.angle_alpha   90.00
_cell.angle_beta   90.00
_cell.angle_gamma   90.00
#
_symmetry.space_group_name_H-M   'P 1'
#
loop_
_entity.id
_entity.type
_entity.pdbx_description
1 polymer ?
#
loop_
_entity_poly.entity_id
_entity_poly.type
_entity_poly.pdbx_seq_one_letter_code
_entity_poly.pdbx_strand_id
1 'polypeptide(L)'
;MDPSTNGSGSGSEPASESPFPELLGFCSRAQTLISELLLLSDRIPPEFRDRRFDPVLFDLRYLDSPDEFELRIRGNAELEVLEDELREVCSGYLGRFFLFVNCAVVYYLELLKYLNDLEEGVYMQCTLDRILENEQGLQLLTESMTLFGCLLLLLEHFMNGFLREKFLVAHIRHDHCPDFLNLNHVLLLCRAHLPIVGSSRHVSSPLSSCMVSVQKPEDLFARFPFPTEVVDAVITRIRDGDMYNQVRHYPDPQHRTVALSSQAGWLYVLLFYSSRLLHDGLVMREIVDRFFKDCWVVTIFLYFSIDLFVSWDAYKEAKASLSSHHSSTSIHDRSKLHYSKVTDLLSELDVILVDGVLTKDYVLYNSSNLLSLVQTCNVTLRWLLLHRTSFDKKLRDTVIAAGLAYQVNGDSLLQLLLRSSKLEFEVQQLYAELLESRQVLWHEKKNCTYVCIQELSAHCSGSWVSSCKIKNENLKDLIGKLTLEVDSLVCTRTGSSGRIIYRVLSVLKDVGQIHQIEESLQIKQLLSEAQKCLQDMIKVLDLDNDTMSSFYAISNAVYAWGHIARFSELLSKKIEQNPYVLLILHAFFLKFRLLLDIPLSRIRQNQSSDLPPVTQHYSSKFAAQICETLEIVPVMLLRIFSEGAFQTGQPFHHLDKDNIHGFMQLDRQLNLAKAANDIAILSKGMTIMSKSFFGLINLDLQKWLEDQMRKKLSELLKNRLNSFSVFSNAEPDKLEAKLRTLSNHIMSLSLTMESIQDLLNLNGNHIWEEVFTEVLEHCAQREHAGYRKRRDSRISPSYLKELPNAETFLGHLLCQVLQLTCPSRSVFIEPLSGWFNAEGQELLGLHFFDLFDACVGQVGLARLDSLLTVLIKENLENASRGLKILLNARCLEELRKLDNSLGPATSLPLLLGSSYTQMIRIFDPSWDPWIDTLAFVGQLQLLRSLVSLKLKSACKVKAGIISSAMEGMLASINSQRDKILKSKGEDGASIEGFLQSLKMQQKLCGFLSPFQTVYISEDPPTFLGRFASAFSISQLSRYVLNTHLGTLTSRSKKSILDFSPVIIGLGTFLHQFHPFHTTQYLQFMGQYVRITAETTLELLHKPEKGSKVASSEVSKSIFWLLCFCKYMGVPKDTIDSCLPPPLITILHT
;
A
#
# COMPACT_ATOMS: atom_id res chain seq x y z
N MET A 1 -26.16 6.50 -6.27
CA MET A 1 -27.58 6.88 -6.16
C MET A 1 -27.60 8.15 -5.34
N ASP A 2 -27.85 9.26 -6.01
CA ASP A 2 -27.90 10.60 -5.42
C ASP A 2 -29.11 10.76 -4.51
N PRO A 3 -28.95 11.40 -3.34
CA PRO A 3 -30.04 12.10 -2.70
C PRO A 3 -29.75 13.61 -2.65
N SER A 4 -30.44 14.33 -3.53
CA SER A 4 -31.21 15.55 -3.24
C SER A 4 -30.61 16.59 -2.28
N THR A 5 -29.95 17.60 -2.84
CA THR A 5 -29.77 18.93 -2.24
C THR A 5 -30.95 19.83 -2.60
N ASN A 6 -31.98 19.86 -1.75
CA ASN A 6 -32.94 20.96 -1.68
C ASN A 6 -32.63 21.78 -0.41
N GLY A 7 -31.86 22.85 -0.59
CA GLY A 7 -31.61 23.89 0.42
C GLY A 7 -31.99 25.23 -0.19
N SER A 8 -33.04 25.82 0.36
CA SER A 8 -33.72 27.05 -0.03
C SER A 8 -32.81 28.25 -0.28
N GLY A 9 -33.08 28.96 -1.37
CA GLY A 9 -32.44 30.19 -1.77
C GLY A 9 -32.52 31.31 -0.72
N SER A 10 -31.36 31.90 -0.45
CA SER A 10 -31.20 33.30 -0.08
C SER A 10 -30.21 33.90 -1.07
N GLY A 11 -30.46 35.15 -1.48
CA GLY A 11 -30.01 35.76 -2.72
C GLY A 11 -28.57 35.46 -3.13
N SER A 12 -28.41 34.90 -4.34
CA SER A 12 -27.21 35.06 -5.13
C SER A 12 -27.01 36.55 -5.38
N GLU A 13 -26.19 37.21 -4.57
CA GLU A 13 -25.55 38.45 -4.98
C GLU A 13 -24.85 38.17 -6.32
N PRO A 14 -25.03 39.02 -7.33
CA PRO A 14 -24.37 38.83 -8.62
C PRO A 14 -22.86 38.81 -8.38
N ALA A 15 -22.19 37.74 -8.83
CA ALA A 15 -20.74 37.64 -8.81
C ALA A 15 -20.16 38.93 -9.41
N SER A 16 -19.50 39.74 -8.59
CA SER A 16 -18.83 40.94 -9.05
C SER A 16 -17.80 40.54 -10.10
N GLU A 17 -17.97 41.04 -11.33
CA GLU A 17 -16.95 40.92 -12.38
C GLU A 17 -15.62 41.44 -11.80
N SER A 18 -14.60 40.59 -11.74
CA SER A 18 -13.29 40.99 -11.21
C SER A 18 -12.73 42.10 -12.10
N PRO A 19 -12.27 43.23 -11.54
CA PRO A 19 -11.90 44.41 -12.33
C PRO A 19 -10.70 44.22 -13.27
N PHE A 20 -9.95 43.11 -13.14
CA PHE A 20 -8.75 42.81 -13.93
C PHE A 20 -8.70 41.34 -14.40
N PRO A 21 -9.52 40.94 -15.39
CA PRO A 21 -9.63 39.53 -15.80
C PRO A 21 -8.35 38.98 -16.44
N GLU A 22 -7.58 39.79 -17.16
CA GLU A 22 -6.33 39.35 -17.79
C GLU A 22 -5.24 39.01 -16.76
N LEU A 23 -5.05 39.87 -15.75
CA LEU A 23 -4.14 39.61 -14.63
C LEU A 23 -4.56 38.38 -13.82
N LEU A 24 -5.86 38.20 -13.58
CA LEU A 24 -6.39 36.99 -12.96
C LEU A 24 -6.09 35.74 -13.82
N GLY A 25 -6.22 35.86 -15.14
CA GLY A 25 -5.79 34.87 -16.12
C GLY A 25 -4.32 34.49 -15.94
N PHE A 26 -3.42 35.46 -15.89
CA PHE A 26 -1.99 35.22 -15.66
C PHE A 26 -1.74 34.51 -14.32
N CYS A 27 -2.33 34.96 -13.22
CA CYS A 27 -2.13 34.28 -11.92
C CYS A 27 -2.63 32.83 -11.95
N SER A 28 -3.79 32.57 -12.57
CA SER A 28 -4.34 31.22 -12.67
C SER A 28 -3.44 30.29 -13.48
N ARG A 29 -2.94 30.73 -14.65
CA ARG A 29 -2.02 29.94 -15.48
C ARG A 29 -0.69 29.67 -14.79
N ALA A 30 -0.16 30.65 -14.05
CA ALA A 30 1.09 30.47 -13.32
C ALA A 30 0.96 29.38 -12.23
N GLN A 31 -0.16 29.35 -11.51
CA GLN A 31 -0.45 28.28 -10.54
C GLN A 31 -0.56 26.90 -11.22
N THR A 32 -1.23 26.83 -12.38
CA THR A 32 -1.29 25.60 -13.19
C THR A 32 0.11 25.15 -13.61
N LEU A 33 0.94 26.05 -14.11
CA LEU A 33 2.33 25.75 -14.51
C LEU A 33 3.17 25.25 -13.33
N ILE A 34 3.09 25.87 -12.16
CA ILE A 34 3.82 25.41 -10.98
C ILE A 34 3.33 24.02 -10.54
N SER A 35 2.01 23.77 -10.59
CA SER A 35 1.48 22.43 -10.26
C SER A 35 1.95 21.35 -11.24
N GLU A 36 2.05 21.69 -12.53
CA GLU A 36 2.52 20.80 -13.58
C GLU A 36 4.03 20.53 -13.43
N LEU A 37 4.81 21.55 -13.09
CA LEU A 37 6.23 21.42 -12.71
C LEU A 37 6.39 20.43 -11.56
N LEU A 38 5.64 20.60 -10.47
CA LEU A 38 5.70 19.73 -9.29
C LEU A 38 5.23 18.29 -9.58
N LEU A 39 4.34 18.11 -10.57
CA LEU A 39 3.92 16.79 -11.04
C LEU A 39 5.02 16.12 -11.86
N LEU A 40 5.64 16.86 -12.78
CA LEU A 40 6.71 16.35 -13.64
C LEU A 40 7.98 16.04 -12.84
N SER A 41 8.29 16.82 -11.80
CA SER A 41 9.45 16.57 -10.93
C SER A 41 9.35 15.26 -10.16
N ASP A 42 8.14 14.86 -9.75
CA ASP A 42 7.91 13.62 -9.01
C ASP A 42 7.93 12.38 -9.92
N ARG A 43 7.70 12.58 -11.22
CA ARG A 43 7.56 11.51 -12.22
C ARG A 43 8.73 11.42 -13.20
N ILE A 44 9.89 11.97 -12.84
CA ILE A 44 11.10 11.86 -13.65
C ILE A 44 11.40 10.38 -13.91
N PRO A 45 11.48 9.92 -15.17
CA PRO A 45 11.74 8.52 -15.48
C PRO A 45 13.09 8.06 -14.90
N PRO A 46 13.16 6.87 -14.25
CA PRO A 46 14.38 6.38 -13.61
C PRO A 46 15.53 6.17 -14.59
N GLU A 47 15.25 5.99 -15.88
CA GLU A 47 16.20 5.81 -16.98
C GLU A 47 17.18 6.99 -17.08
N PHE A 48 16.72 8.22 -16.83
CA PHE A 48 17.57 9.43 -16.85
C PHE A 48 18.51 9.55 -15.64
N ARG A 49 18.33 8.72 -14.61
CA ARG A 49 19.23 8.61 -13.44
C ARG A 49 20.14 7.39 -13.54
N ASP A 50 19.87 6.49 -14.48
CA ASP A 50 20.64 5.28 -14.67
C ASP A 50 21.81 5.51 -15.64
N ARG A 51 23.02 5.21 -15.17
CA ARG A 51 24.26 5.38 -15.92
C ARG A 51 24.31 4.55 -17.20
N ARG A 52 23.47 3.52 -17.32
CA ARG A 52 23.37 2.70 -18.54
C ARG A 52 22.91 3.49 -19.75
N PHE A 53 22.05 4.50 -19.55
CA PHE A 53 21.50 5.32 -20.65
C PHE A 53 22.33 6.58 -20.94
N ASP A 54 23.36 6.90 -20.15
CA ASP A 54 24.22 8.07 -20.40
C ASP A 54 24.81 8.15 -21.83
N PRO A 55 25.20 7.03 -22.50
CA PRO A 55 25.71 7.09 -23.88
C PRO A 55 24.70 7.55 -24.95
N VAL A 56 23.40 7.40 -24.69
CA VAL A 56 22.31 7.81 -25.61
C VAL A 56 21.65 9.13 -25.19
N LEU A 57 22.03 9.68 -24.03
CA LEU A 57 21.52 10.94 -23.50
C LEU A 57 22.47 12.10 -23.81
N PHE A 58 22.08 12.96 -24.75
CA PHE A 58 22.87 14.11 -25.18
C PHE A 58 22.39 15.43 -24.57
N ASP A 59 23.27 16.43 -24.57
CA ASP A 59 22.97 17.80 -24.15
C ASP A 59 22.78 18.71 -25.37
N LEU A 60 22.59 20.02 -25.15
CA LEU A 60 22.27 20.97 -26.23
C LEU A 60 23.36 21.05 -27.32
N ARG A 61 24.58 20.55 -27.09
CA ARG A 61 25.63 20.47 -28.11
C ARG A 61 25.21 19.57 -29.29
N TYR A 62 24.24 18.69 -29.07
CA TYR A 62 23.62 17.91 -30.14
C TYR A 62 23.09 18.79 -31.28
N LEU A 63 22.52 19.95 -30.96
CA LEU A 63 21.92 20.84 -31.96
C LEU A 63 22.97 21.50 -32.86
N ASP A 64 24.23 21.58 -32.41
CA ASP A 64 25.32 22.14 -33.20
C ASP A 64 25.85 21.14 -34.25
N SER A 65 25.87 19.83 -33.94
CA SER A 65 26.38 18.78 -34.84
C SER A 65 25.62 17.44 -34.74
N PRO A 66 24.33 17.37 -35.13
CA PRO A 66 23.48 16.19 -34.88
C PRO A 66 24.00 14.90 -35.54
N ASP A 67 24.56 15.02 -36.75
CA ASP A 67 25.10 13.87 -37.49
C ASP A 67 26.24 13.16 -36.74
N GLU A 68 27.08 13.88 -36.01
CA GLU A 68 28.20 13.31 -35.26
C GLU A 68 27.73 12.46 -34.09
N PHE A 69 26.62 12.85 -33.45
CA PHE A 69 26.04 12.13 -32.33
C PHE A 69 25.23 10.92 -32.80
N GLU A 70 24.46 11.05 -33.89
CA GLU A 70 23.70 9.94 -34.46
C GLU A 70 24.62 8.84 -35.01
N LEU A 71 25.79 9.19 -35.57
CA LEU A 71 26.81 8.22 -36.00
C LEU A 71 27.39 7.38 -34.84
N ARG A 72 27.36 7.86 -33.60
CA ARG A 72 27.83 7.09 -32.44
C ARG A 72 26.87 5.97 -32.05
N ILE A 73 25.59 6.17 -32.34
CA ILE A 73 24.54 5.18 -32.06
C ILE A 73 24.43 4.24 -33.26
N ARG A 74 24.38 4.78 -34.48
CA ARG A 74 24.27 4.00 -35.73
C ARG A 74 25.47 3.07 -35.88
N GLY A 75 25.20 1.77 -35.85
CA GLY A 75 26.22 0.72 -35.99
C GLY A 75 26.67 0.08 -34.67
N ASN A 76 26.12 0.51 -33.53
CA ASN A 76 26.24 -0.21 -32.27
C ASN A 76 24.88 -0.75 -31.83
N ALA A 77 24.67 -2.05 -32.06
CA ALA A 77 23.40 -2.73 -31.75
C ALA A 77 23.00 -2.62 -30.26
N GLU A 78 23.95 -2.50 -29.33
CA GLU A 78 23.62 -2.33 -27.90
C GLU A 78 23.05 -0.93 -27.60
N LEU A 79 23.55 0.10 -28.27
CA LEU A 79 23.07 1.48 -28.10
C LEU A 79 21.75 1.74 -28.83
N GLU A 80 21.55 1.09 -29.98
CA GLU A 80 20.27 1.14 -30.71
C GLU A 80 19.14 0.52 -29.87
N VAL A 81 19.38 -0.63 -29.24
CA VAL A 81 18.41 -1.26 -28.33
C VAL A 81 18.11 -0.37 -27.12
N LEU A 82 19.13 0.26 -26.52
CA LEU A 82 18.93 1.17 -25.38
C LEU A 82 18.16 2.44 -25.77
N GLU A 83 18.38 2.97 -26.98
CA GLU A 83 17.63 4.12 -27.50
C GLU A 83 16.16 3.75 -27.75
N ASP A 84 15.89 2.57 -28.31
CA ASP A 84 14.53 2.08 -28.53
C ASP A 84 13.79 1.85 -27.18
N GLU A 85 14.47 1.25 -26.19
CA GLU A 85 13.94 1.08 -24.82
C GLU A 85 13.62 2.45 -24.19
N LEU A 86 14.52 3.43 -24.34
CA LEU A 86 14.31 4.78 -23.82
C LEU A 86 13.12 5.48 -24.50
N ARG A 87 12.97 5.33 -25.82
CA ARG A 87 11.87 5.91 -26.59
C ARG A 87 10.51 5.31 -26.21
N GLU A 88 10.43 3.99 -26.10
CA GLU A 88 9.18 3.30 -25.72
C GLU A 88 8.72 3.71 -24.32
N VAL A 89 9.65 3.82 -23.37
CA VAL A 89 9.30 4.12 -21.96
C VAL A 89 9.08 5.62 -21.72
N CYS A 90 9.89 6.49 -22.31
CA CYS A 90 9.96 7.91 -21.91
C CYS A 90 9.21 8.89 -22.81
N SER A 91 8.82 8.51 -24.05
CA SER A 91 8.21 9.42 -25.03
C SER A 91 7.02 10.23 -24.48
N GLY A 92 6.10 9.57 -23.76
CA GLY A 92 4.94 10.23 -23.16
C GLY A 92 5.30 11.27 -22.08
N TYR A 93 6.35 11.02 -21.29
CA TYR A 93 6.84 11.99 -20.31
C TYR A 93 7.52 13.18 -21.00
N LEU A 94 8.37 12.90 -21.99
CA LEU A 94 9.14 13.90 -22.73
C LEU A 94 8.22 14.88 -23.49
N GLY A 95 7.17 14.37 -24.15
CA GLY A 95 6.17 15.22 -24.81
C GLY A 95 5.44 16.13 -23.84
N ARG A 96 5.09 15.63 -22.64
CA ARG A 96 4.45 16.43 -21.59
C ARG A 96 5.39 17.49 -21.01
N PHE A 97 6.66 17.15 -20.79
CA PHE A 97 7.68 18.09 -20.36
C PHE A 97 7.90 19.22 -21.39
N PHE A 98 7.97 18.89 -22.67
CA PHE A 98 8.13 19.88 -23.72
C PHE A 98 6.95 20.86 -23.80
N LEU A 99 5.71 20.34 -23.72
CA LEU A 99 4.51 21.19 -23.65
C LEU A 99 4.56 22.14 -22.46
N PHE A 100 4.95 21.65 -21.28
CA PHE A 100 5.12 22.47 -20.09
C PHE A 100 6.13 23.61 -20.31
N VAL A 101 7.32 23.31 -20.84
CA VAL A 101 8.35 24.31 -21.11
C VAL A 101 7.86 25.35 -22.13
N ASN A 102 7.20 24.92 -23.20
CA ASN A 102 6.64 25.82 -24.19
C ASN A 102 5.56 26.73 -23.58
N CYS A 103 4.65 26.18 -22.77
CA CYS A 103 3.62 26.96 -22.07
C CYS A 103 4.22 27.97 -21.10
N ALA A 104 5.31 27.63 -20.40
CA ALA A 104 6.01 28.57 -19.52
C ALA A 104 6.65 29.75 -20.29
N VAL A 105 7.21 29.48 -21.47
CA VAL A 105 7.75 30.51 -22.37
C VAL A 105 6.65 31.40 -22.93
N VAL A 106 5.56 30.81 -23.42
CA VAL A 106 4.40 31.57 -23.94
C VAL A 106 3.81 32.46 -22.84
N TYR A 107 3.67 31.92 -21.64
CA TYR A 107 3.23 32.69 -20.46
C TYR A 107 4.09 33.95 -20.26
N TYR A 108 5.41 33.79 -20.26
CA TYR A 108 6.35 34.89 -20.07
C TYR A 108 6.23 35.94 -21.18
N LEU A 109 6.21 35.51 -22.45
CA LEU A 109 6.16 36.44 -23.59
C LEU A 109 4.86 37.27 -23.59
N GLU A 110 3.72 36.64 -23.28
CA GLU A 110 2.44 37.33 -23.16
C GLU A 110 2.40 38.28 -21.96
N LEU A 111 2.95 37.87 -20.81
CA LEU A 111 3.03 38.73 -19.64
C LEU A 111 3.95 39.92 -19.91
N LEU A 112 5.12 39.70 -20.50
CA LEU A 112 6.06 40.77 -20.87
C LEU A 112 5.40 41.78 -21.81
N LYS A 113 4.69 41.29 -22.84
CA LYS A 113 3.93 42.15 -23.74
C LYS A 113 2.89 42.98 -22.98
N TYR A 114 2.11 42.34 -22.11
CA TYR A 114 1.12 43.03 -21.29
C TYR A 114 1.74 44.11 -20.40
N LEU A 115 2.88 43.84 -19.76
CA LEU A 115 3.58 44.81 -18.92
C LEU A 115 4.12 46.00 -19.73
N ASN A 116 4.65 45.76 -20.93
CA ASN A 116 5.08 46.84 -21.84
C ASN A 116 3.89 47.69 -22.28
N ASP A 117 2.77 47.07 -22.65
CA ASP A 117 1.55 47.77 -23.05
C ASP A 117 0.96 48.63 -21.90
N LEU A 118 1.13 48.19 -20.64
CA LEU A 118 0.75 48.96 -19.44
C LEU A 118 1.67 50.17 -19.20
N GLU A 119 2.96 50.03 -19.44
CA GLU A 119 3.97 51.10 -19.31
C GLU A 119 3.78 52.16 -20.40
N GLU A 120 3.57 51.71 -21.65
CA GLU A 120 3.30 52.60 -22.79
C GLU A 120 1.90 53.25 -22.76
N GLY A 121 1.02 52.80 -21.84
CA GLY A 121 -0.31 53.37 -21.67
C GLY A 121 -1.29 53.03 -22.81
N VAL A 122 -1.08 51.88 -23.48
CA VAL A 122 -1.87 51.45 -24.65
C VAL A 122 -3.36 51.28 -24.30
N TYR A 123 -3.66 50.87 -23.05
CA TYR A 123 -5.02 50.70 -22.55
C TYR A 123 -5.56 51.99 -21.90
N MET A 124 -6.51 52.67 -22.56
CA MET A 124 -7.12 53.91 -22.03
C MET A 124 -7.80 53.75 -20.65
N GLN A 125 -8.22 52.54 -20.29
CA GLN A 125 -8.93 52.25 -19.03
C GLN A 125 -8.02 51.65 -17.93
N CYS A 126 -6.90 51.01 -18.30
CA CYS A 126 -6.00 50.28 -17.40
C CYS A 126 -4.57 50.79 -17.52
N THR A 127 -4.24 51.88 -16.82
CA THR A 127 -2.86 52.36 -16.67
C THR A 127 -2.19 51.75 -15.44
N LEU A 128 -0.85 51.71 -15.42
CA LEU A 128 -0.08 51.20 -14.28
C LEU A 128 -0.52 51.84 -12.95
N ASP A 129 -0.66 53.18 -12.91
CA ASP A 129 -1.06 53.91 -11.70
C ASP A 129 -2.42 53.46 -11.15
N ARG A 130 -3.42 53.23 -12.02
CA ARG A 130 -4.75 52.76 -11.62
C ARG A 130 -4.72 51.35 -11.04
N ILE A 131 -3.88 50.48 -11.59
CA ILE A 131 -3.69 49.11 -11.08
C ILE A 131 -3.02 49.17 -9.70
N LEU A 132 -2.02 50.03 -9.50
CA LEU A 132 -1.33 50.19 -8.23
C LEU A 132 -2.21 50.84 -7.14
N GLU A 133 -3.16 51.71 -7.50
CA GLU A 133 -4.16 52.28 -6.57
C GLU A 133 -5.19 51.26 -6.09
N ASN A 134 -5.50 50.23 -6.88
CA ASN A 134 -6.44 49.18 -6.51
C ASN A 134 -5.75 48.03 -5.77
N GLU A 135 -6.18 47.71 -4.54
CA GLU A 135 -5.60 46.62 -3.75
C GLU A 135 -5.59 45.27 -4.48
N GLN A 136 -6.68 44.92 -5.18
CA GLN A 136 -6.77 43.66 -5.93
C GLN A 136 -5.88 43.66 -7.18
N GLY A 137 -5.80 44.80 -7.87
CA GLY A 137 -4.94 44.99 -9.04
C GLY A 137 -3.47 44.83 -8.68
N LEU A 138 -3.03 45.50 -7.60
CA LEU A 138 -1.67 45.39 -7.06
C LEU A 138 -1.32 43.96 -6.65
N GLN A 139 -2.23 43.25 -5.98
CA GLN A 139 -2.02 41.84 -5.61
C GLN A 139 -1.82 40.96 -6.85
N LEU A 140 -2.72 41.05 -7.84
CA LEU A 140 -2.65 40.22 -9.05
C LEU A 140 -1.42 40.55 -9.90
N LEU A 141 -1.09 41.84 -10.05
CA LEU A 141 0.12 42.26 -10.77
C LEU A 141 1.38 41.71 -10.11
N THR A 142 1.47 41.83 -8.78
CA THR A 142 2.60 41.27 -8.00
C THR A 142 2.68 39.75 -8.17
N GLU A 143 1.57 39.04 -7.94
CA GLU A 143 1.50 37.58 -8.03
C GLU A 143 1.89 37.07 -9.43
N SER A 144 1.48 37.75 -10.50
CA SER A 144 1.79 37.32 -11.88
C SER A 144 3.30 37.26 -12.15
N MET A 145 4.06 38.29 -11.74
CA MET A 145 5.52 38.35 -11.91
C MET A 145 6.24 37.41 -10.94
N THR A 146 5.80 37.37 -9.69
CA THR A 146 6.48 36.57 -8.65
C THR A 146 6.25 35.08 -8.81
N LEU A 147 5.06 34.64 -9.22
CA LEU A 147 4.79 33.22 -9.47
C LEU A 147 5.66 32.70 -10.63
N PHE A 148 5.91 33.52 -11.66
CA PHE A 148 6.89 33.14 -12.70
C PHE A 148 8.31 33.07 -12.16
N GLY A 149 8.74 34.01 -11.31
CA GLY A 149 10.03 33.93 -10.63
C GLY A 149 10.16 32.69 -9.73
N CYS A 150 9.09 32.33 -9.00
CA CYS A 150 9.01 31.09 -8.23
C CYS A 150 9.10 29.86 -9.14
N LEU A 151 8.43 29.88 -10.30
CA LEU A 151 8.53 28.80 -11.30
C LEU A 151 9.98 28.59 -11.73
N LEU A 152 10.73 29.66 -12.03
CA LEU A 152 12.15 29.58 -12.40
C LEU A 152 13.01 28.98 -11.27
N LEU A 153 12.84 29.46 -10.04
CA LEU A 153 13.60 28.97 -8.87
C LEU A 153 13.31 27.49 -8.58
N LEU A 154 12.03 27.09 -8.61
CA LEU A 154 11.63 25.70 -8.38
C LEU A 154 12.07 24.80 -9.53
N LEU A 155 12.01 25.29 -10.77
CA LEU A 155 12.45 24.56 -11.95
C LEU A 155 13.94 24.22 -11.85
N GLU A 156 14.80 25.19 -11.50
CA GLU A 156 16.23 24.93 -11.32
C GLU A 156 16.53 24.01 -10.13
N HIS A 157 15.76 24.12 -9.04
CA HIS A 157 15.92 23.28 -7.85
C HIS A 157 15.54 21.81 -8.07
N PHE A 158 14.43 21.55 -8.76
CA PHE A 158 13.94 20.18 -8.98
C PHE A 158 14.47 19.52 -10.25
N MET A 159 14.65 20.30 -11.31
CA MET A 159 15.13 19.85 -12.61
C MET A 159 16.29 20.75 -13.03
N ASN A 160 17.50 20.40 -12.59
CA ASN A 160 18.69 21.15 -12.95
C ASN A 160 18.83 21.31 -14.47
N GLY A 161 19.50 22.36 -14.91
CA GLY A 161 19.60 22.64 -16.35
C GLY A 161 20.16 21.47 -17.17
N PHE A 162 21.17 20.75 -16.67
CA PHE A 162 21.71 19.56 -17.37
C PHE A 162 20.66 18.48 -17.67
N LEU A 163 19.76 18.22 -16.72
CA LEU A 163 18.67 17.25 -16.92
C LEU A 163 17.64 17.78 -17.91
N ARG A 164 17.33 19.08 -17.87
CA ARG A 164 16.40 19.74 -18.81
C ARG A 164 16.93 19.75 -20.24
N GLU A 165 18.23 19.95 -20.42
CA GLU A 165 18.89 19.82 -21.72
C GLU A 165 18.72 18.39 -22.28
N LYS A 166 18.98 17.37 -21.46
CA LYS A 166 18.79 15.96 -21.84
C LYS A 166 17.35 15.65 -22.23
N PHE A 167 16.36 16.13 -21.46
CA PHE A 167 14.95 15.93 -21.80
C PHE A 167 14.58 16.57 -23.15
N LEU A 168 15.01 17.82 -23.36
CA LEU A 168 14.70 18.54 -24.59
C LEU A 168 15.31 17.86 -25.81
N VAL A 169 16.58 17.45 -25.72
CA VAL A 169 17.28 16.81 -26.82
C VAL A 169 16.72 15.42 -27.11
N ALA A 170 16.43 14.62 -26.08
CA ALA A 170 15.77 13.33 -26.26
C ALA A 170 14.42 13.47 -26.98
N HIS A 171 13.61 14.47 -26.61
CA HIS A 171 12.34 14.74 -27.27
C HIS A 171 12.50 15.14 -28.74
N ILE A 172 13.42 16.08 -29.04
CA ILE A 172 13.70 16.52 -30.42
C ILE A 172 14.17 15.35 -31.30
N ARG A 173 14.98 14.44 -30.73
CA ARG A 173 15.45 13.23 -31.42
C ARG A 173 14.32 12.25 -31.73
N HIS A 174 13.33 12.13 -30.86
CA HIS A 174 12.21 11.18 -31.03
C HIS A 174 11.13 11.67 -31.99
N ASP A 175 10.78 12.96 -31.94
CA ASP A 175 9.65 13.50 -32.70
C ASP A 175 10.05 14.15 -34.04
N HIS A 176 11.35 14.22 -34.36
CA HIS A 176 11.91 14.69 -35.65
C HIS A 176 11.34 16.02 -36.17
N CYS A 177 10.94 16.95 -35.29
CA CYS A 177 10.28 18.19 -35.70
C CYS A 177 11.24 19.40 -35.57
N PRO A 178 11.59 20.09 -36.67
CA PRO A 178 12.62 21.13 -36.66
C PRO A 178 12.12 22.56 -36.40
N ASP A 179 10.82 22.86 -36.54
CA ASP A 179 10.32 24.25 -36.57
C ASP A 179 9.38 24.57 -35.40
N PHE A 180 9.94 25.11 -34.31
CA PHE A 180 9.18 25.61 -33.16
C PHE A 180 9.20 27.16 -33.10
N LEU A 181 8.01 27.78 -33.03
CA LEU A 181 7.82 29.25 -33.02
C LEU A 181 8.53 29.99 -31.86
N ASN A 182 8.99 29.28 -30.81
CA ASN A 182 9.65 29.86 -29.62
C ASN A 182 10.96 29.14 -29.24
N LEU A 183 11.62 28.44 -30.17
CA LEU A 183 12.77 27.57 -29.86
C LEU A 183 13.87 28.27 -29.04
N ASN A 184 14.22 29.51 -29.37
CA ASN A 184 15.29 30.24 -28.66
C ASN A 184 15.01 30.43 -27.16
N HIS A 185 13.77 30.78 -26.80
CA HIS A 185 13.37 30.97 -25.41
C HIS A 185 13.23 29.62 -24.67
N VAL A 186 12.81 28.57 -25.37
CA VAL A 186 12.80 27.19 -24.86
C VAL A 186 14.23 26.72 -24.54
N LEU A 187 15.18 26.97 -25.44
CA LEU A 187 16.59 26.68 -25.23
C LEU A 187 17.15 27.50 -24.05
N LEU A 188 16.82 28.78 -23.94
CA LEU A 188 17.20 29.65 -22.81
C LEU A 188 16.69 29.13 -21.47
N LEU A 189 15.44 28.64 -21.43
CA LEU A 189 14.87 28.05 -20.22
C LEU A 189 15.63 26.78 -19.86
N CYS A 190 15.84 25.85 -20.80
CA CYS A 190 16.46 24.56 -20.55
C CYS A 190 17.98 24.61 -20.35
N ARG A 191 18.67 25.64 -20.84
CA ARG A 191 20.13 25.75 -20.79
C ARG A 191 20.66 25.65 -19.36
N ALA A 192 21.73 24.87 -19.20
CA ALA A 192 22.45 24.69 -17.96
C ALA A 192 22.73 26.02 -17.25
N HIS A 193 22.33 26.11 -15.98
CA HIS A 193 22.84 27.13 -15.06
C HIS A 193 24.20 26.68 -14.51
N LEU A 194 25.02 27.60 -13.99
CA LEU A 194 26.29 27.26 -13.35
C LEU A 194 26.12 26.08 -12.37
N PRO A 195 26.98 25.06 -12.44
CA PRO A 195 26.95 23.97 -11.48
C PRO A 195 27.23 24.51 -10.07
N ILE A 196 26.52 23.98 -9.08
CA ILE A 196 26.75 24.28 -7.66
C ILE A 196 28.20 23.91 -7.32
N VAL A 197 29.10 24.90 -7.29
CA VAL A 197 30.49 24.68 -6.86
C VAL A 197 30.46 24.42 -5.36
N GLY A 198 30.84 23.21 -4.95
CA GLY A 198 31.00 22.86 -3.54
C GLY A 198 29.74 22.38 -2.83
N SER A 199 29.09 21.33 -3.33
CA SER A 199 28.87 20.12 -2.52
C SER A 199 28.15 19.06 -3.35
N SER A 200 28.76 17.87 -3.44
CA SER A 200 28.02 16.63 -3.69
C SER A 200 27.13 16.37 -2.47
N ARG A 201 26.05 17.15 -2.30
CA ARG A 201 25.01 16.82 -1.34
C ARG A 201 24.13 15.78 -2.00
N HIS A 202 24.35 14.53 -1.63
CA HIS A 202 23.30 13.52 -1.73
C HIS A 202 22.00 14.14 -1.17
N VAL A 203 20.93 14.14 -1.97
CA VAL A 203 19.57 14.56 -1.59
C VAL A 203 18.96 13.50 -0.66
N SER A 204 19.70 13.07 0.35
CA SER A 204 19.34 11.96 1.23
C SER A 204 18.53 12.40 2.45
N SER A 205 18.24 13.70 2.60
CA SER A 205 17.36 14.21 3.67
C SER A 205 16.11 14.90 3.10
N PRO A 206 14.90 14.56 3.58
CA PRO A 206 13.62 15.16 3.14
C PRO A 206 13.56 16.69 3.28
N LEU A 207 14.32 17.27 4.22
CA LEU A 207 14.36 18.72 4.43
C LEU A 207 15.16 19.44 3.33
N SER A 208 16.08 18.75 2.67
CA SER A 208 16.89 19.32 1.58
C SER A 208 16.09 19.50 0.29
N SER A 209 14.94 18.82 0.13
CA SER A 209 14.07 19.02 -1.03
C SER A 209 13.15 20.23 -0.87
N CYS A 210 12.83 20.64 0.36
CA CYS A 210 11.94 21.78 0.64
C CYS A 210 12.68 23.12 0.72
N MET A 211 13.97 23.11 1.03
CA MET A 211 14.78 24.33 1.06
C MET A 211 15.45 24.58 -0.28
N VAL A 212 14.95 25.58 -0.99
CA VAL A 212 15.36 25.95 -2.34
C VAL A 212 16.76 26.57 -2.29
N SER A 213 17.65 26.08 -3.13
CA SER A 213 19.04 26.54 -3.22
C SER A 213 19.44 26.76 -4.67
N VAL A 214 19.46 28.02 -5.09
CA VAL A 214 19.92 28.44 -6.42
C VAL A 214 21.09 29.39 -6.25
N GLN A 215 22.23 29.09 -6.87
CA GLN A 215 23.38 29.99 -6.88
C GLN A 215 23.16 31.09 -7.91
N LYS A 216 23.47 32.35 -7.56
CA LYS A 216 23.29 33.53 -8.43
C LYS A 216 21.95 33.57 -9.18
N PRO A 217 20.81 33.65 -8.47
CA PRO A 217 19.49 33.69 -9.12
C PRO A 217 19.34 34.84 -10.13
N GLU A 218 20.07 35.94 -9.96
CA GLU A 218 20.15 37.05 -10.90
C GLU A 218 20.48 36.63 -12.35
N ASP A 219 21.36 35.65 -12.55
CA ASP A 219 21.75 35.16 -13.88
C ASP A 219 20.61 34.37 -14.54
N LEU A 220 19.79 33.68 -13.75
CA LEU A 220 18.59 32.97 -14.22
C LEU A 220 17.49 33.95 -14.59
N PHE A 221 17.26 34.97 -13.75
CA PHE A 221 16.22 35.98 -13.95
C PHE A 221 16.57 36.93 -15.10
N ALA A 222 17.86 37.22 -15.31
CA ALA A 222 18.33 38.01 -16.45
C ALA A 222 18.03 37.39 -17.82
N ARG A 223 17.75 36.07 -17.89
CA ARG A 223 17.29 35.40 -19.12
C ARG A 223 15.84 35.77 -19.49
N PHE A 224 15.06 36.22 -18.52
CA PHE A 224 13.64 36.55 -18.65
C PHE A 224 13.32 37.89 -17.96
N PRO A 225 13.88 39.03 -18.44
CA PRO A 225 13.70 40.32 -17.80
C PRO A 225 12.26 40.83 -17.92
N PHE A 226 11.80 41.57 -16.92
CA PHE A 226 10.57 42.37 -16.97
C PHE A 226 10.91 43.87 -17.01
N PRO A 227 9.95 44.74 -17.37
CA PRO A 227 10.20 46.18 -17.45
C PRO A 227 10.56 46.75 -16.07
N THR A 228 11.69 47.46 -16.00
CA THR A 228 12.28 47.88 -14.71
C THR A 228 11.39 48.88 -13.97
N GLU A 229 10.71 49.78 -14.69
CA GLU A 229 9.84 50.78 -14.09
C GLU A 229 8.65 50.14 -13.37
N VAL A 230 8.04 49.12 -14.00
CA VAL A 230 6.93 48.36 -13.40
C VAL A 230 7.39 47.58 -12.17
N VAL A 231 8.53 46.89 -12.25
CA VAL A 231 9.08 46.12 -11.12
C VAL A 231 9.40 47.03 -9.94
N ASP A 232 10.09 48.14 -10.17
CA ASP A 232 10.48 49.09 -9.11
C ASP A 232 9.25 49.79 -8.48
N ALA A 233 8.22 50.09 -9.27
CA ALA A 233 6.95 50.63 -8.76
C ALA A 233 6.23 49.64 -7.84
N VAL A 234 6.18 48.36 -8.23
CA VAL A 234 5.59 47.29 -7.40
C VAL A 234 6.40 47.06 -6.12
N ILE A 235 7.74 47.01 -6.21
CA ILE A 235 8.61 46.90 -5.02
C ILE A 235 8.38 48.06 -4.05
N THR A 236 8.21 49.29 -4.57
CA THR A 236 7.93 50.47 -3.73
C THR A 236 6.59 50.34 -3.00
N ARG A 237 5.52 49.93 -3.69
CA ARG A 237 4.20 49.70 -3.05
C ARG A 237 4.25 48.58 -2.00
N ILE A 238 5.00 47.50 -2.25
CA ILE A 238 5.25 46.43 -1.29
C ILE A 238 6.01 46.97 -0.07
N ARG A 239 7.00 47.85 -0.26
CA ARG A 239 7.76 48.43 0.86
C ARG A 239 6.92 49.34 1.72
N ASP A 240 5.96 50.07 1.16
CA ASP A 240 5.15 51.04 1.88
C ASP A 240 3.93 50.41 2.57
N GLY A 241 3.23 49.47 1.91
CA GLY A 241 1.93 48.94 2.34
C GLY A 241 1.93 47.52 2.95
N ASP A 242 0.75 47.10 3.43
CA ASP A 242 0.39 45.72 3.75
C ASP A 242 -0.60 45.23 2.70
N MET A 243 -0.10 44.55 1.66
CA MET A 243 -0.92 44.23 0.49
C MET A 243 -2.06 43.26 0.79
N TYR A 244 -1.91 42.42 1.82
CA TYR A 244 -2.85 41.36 2.15
C TYR A 244 -3.64 41.64 3.43
N ASN A 245 -3.55 42.86 3.96
CA ASN A 245 -4.22 43.31 5.19
C ASN A 245 -4.03 42.32 6.37
N GLN A 246 -2.82 41.76 6.52
CA GLN A 246 -2.50 40.76 7.54
C GLN A 246 -2.16 41.37 8.90
N VAL A 247 -1.63 42.59 8.94
CA VAL A 247 -1.18 43.25 10.18
C VAL A 247 -2.33 43.43 11.18
N ARG A 248 -3.57 43.62 10.69
CA ARG A 248 -4.77 43.73 11.55
C ARG A 248 -5.03 42.49 12.41
N HIS A 249 -4.57 41.32 11.98
CA HIS A 249 -4.74 40.05 12.70
C HIS A 249 -3.62 39.82 13.73
N TYR A 250 -2.59 40.67 13.76
CA TYR A 250 -1.43 40.59 14.65
C TYR A 250 -1.20 41.94 15.36
N PRO A 251 -1.93 42.21 16.47
CA PRO A 251 -1.87 43.51 17.14
C PRO A 251 -0.53 43.79 17.84
N ASP A 252 0.22 42.74 18.20
CA ASP A 252 1.55 42.89 18.82
C ASP A 252 2.59 43.30 17.76
N PRO A 253 3.29 44.43 17.91
CA PRO A 253 4.32 44.86 16.97
C PRO A 253 5.48 43.85 16.82
N GLN A 254 5.73 42.99 17.80
CA GLN A 254 6.72 41.92 17.72
C GLN A 254 6.34 40.84 16.69
N HIS A 255 5.06 40.72 16.34
CA HIS A 255 4.55 39.73 15.39
C HIS A 255 4.54 40.24 13.94
N ARG A 256 5.05 41.45 13.68
CA ARG A 256 5.03 42.09 12.35
C ARG A 256 5.68 41.25 11.25
N THR A 257 6.84 40.63 11.52
CA THR A 257 7.56 39.80 10.54
C THR A 257 6.78 38.54 10.18
N VAL A 258 5.95 38.02 11.10
CA VAL A 258 5.05 36.90 10.83
C VAL A 258 3.85 37.36 10.00
N ALA A 259 3.24 38.49 10.36
CA ALA A 259 2.12 39.06 9.61
C ALA A 259 2.47 39.34 8.14
N LEU A 260 3.66 39.91 7.89
CA LEU A 260 4.12 40.26 6.55
C LEU A 260 4.87 39.12 5.83
N SER A 261 4.84 37.89 6.36
CA SER A 261 5.72 36.81 5.88
C SER A 261 5.46 36.36 4.44
N SER A 262 4.21 36.33 3.97
CA SER A 262 3.90 36.02 2.57
C SER A 262 4.42 37.10 1.62
N GLN A 263 4.22 38.37 1.98
CA GLN A 263 4.70 39.53 1.24
C GLN A 263 6.23 39.60 1.22
N ALA A 264 6.89 39.20 2.30
CA ALA A 264 8.34 39.09 2.38
C ALA A 264 8.89 38.04 1.37
N GLY A 265 8.19 36.92 1.20
CA GLY A 265 8.53 35.91 0.18
C GLY A 265 8.42 36.45 -1.24
N TRP A 266 7.35 37.20 -1.55
CA TRP A 266 7.19 37.88 -2.84
C TRP A 266 8.27 38.92 -3.11
N LEU A 267 8.60 39.74 -2.10
CA LEU A 267 9.65 40.75 -2.20
C LEU A 267 11.01 40.11 -2.49
N TYR A 268 11.34 38.99 -1.83
CA TYR A 268 12.58 38.26 -2.09
C TYR A 268 12.73 37.90 -3.58
N VAL A 269 11.66 37.41 -4.22
CA VAL A 269 11.69 37.04 -5.65
C VAL A 269 11.84 38.27 -6.54
N LEU A 270 11.10 39.35 -6.27
CA LEU A 270 11.16 40.58 -7.07
C LEU A 270 12.52 41.27 -7.05
N LEU A 271 13.26 41.17 -5.94
CA LEU A 271 14.59 41.77 -5.81
C LEU A 271 15.59 41.22 -6.85
N PHE A 272 15.38 40.01 -7.40
CA PHE A 272 16.24 39.48 -8.46
C PHE A 272 15.92 40.02 -9.85
N TYR A 273 14.70 40.52 -10.08
CA TYR A 273 14.40 41.29 -11.30
C TYR A 273 14.98 42.71 -11.24
N SER A 274 15.19 43.26 -10.05
CA SER A 274 15.86 44.55 -9.81
C SER A 274 17.10 44.40 -8.92
N SER A 275 18.10 43.65 -9.41
CA SER A 275 19.32 43.30 -8.64
C SER A 275 20.13 44.51 -8.16
N ARG A 276 19.94 45.69 -8.77
CA ARG A 276 20.52 46.97 -8.33
C ARG A 276 20.17 47.27 -6.87
N LEU A 277 18.96 46.95 -6.43
CA LEU A 277 18.48 47.21 -5.07
C LEU A 277 19.21 46.34 -4.03
N LEU A 278 19.65 45.12 -4.39
CA LEU A 278 20.44 44.25 -3.50
C LEU A 278 21.83 44.82 -3.18
N HIS A 279 22.33 45.74 -4.02
CA HIS A 279 23.58 46.45 -3.83
C HIS A 279 23.41 47.83 -3.15
N ASP A 280 22.17 48.28 -2.87
CA ASP A 280 21.91 49.53 -2.16
C ASP A 280 21.75 49.27 -0.65
N GLY A 281 22.73 49.69 0.14
CA GLY A 281 22.75 49.48 1.58
C GLY A 281 21.65 50.22 2.35
N LEU A 282 21.12 51.35 1.85
CA LEU A 282 20.04 52.06 2.52
C LEU A 282 18.71 51.35 2.30
N VAL A 283 18.42 50.99 1.04
CA VAL A 283 17.20 50.26 0.67
C VAL A 283 17.18 48.89 1.35
N MET A 284 18.29 48.15 1.32
CA MET A 284 18.36 46.84 1.97
C MET A 284 18.22 46.91 3.48
N ARG A 285 18.72 47.96 4.14
CA ARG A 285 18.52 48.14 5.58
C ARG A 285 17.05 48.33 5.94
N GLU A 286 16.33 49.14 5.17
CA GLU A 286 14.89 49.36 5.37
C GLU A 286 14.08 48.07 5.13
N ILE A 287 14.40 47.34 4.04
CA ILE A 287 13.76 46.05 3.73
C ILE A 287 14.00 45.04 4.85
N VAL A 288 15.24 44.91 5.34
CA VAL A 288 15.56 43.96 6.42
C VAL A 288 14.85 44.35 7.72
N ASP A 289 14.85 45.62 8.14
CA ASP A 289 14.18 46.02 9.40
C ASP A 289 12.65 45.83 9.33
N ARG A 290 12.03 45.98 8.15
CA ARG A 290 10.58 45.77 7.98
C ARG A 290 10.18 44.29 7.88
N PHE A 291 10.89 43.50 7.06
CA PHE A 291 10.45 42.14 6.68
C PHE A 291 11.28 41.01 7.29
N PHE A 292 12.58 41.23 7.54
CA PHE A 292 13.53 40.16 7.88
C PHE A 292 14.26 40.38 9.21
N LYS A 293 13.74 41.28 10.05
CA LYS A 293 14.37 41.68 11.32
C LYS A 293 14.67 40.51 12.24
N ASP A 294 13.70 39.61 12.38
CA ASP A 294 13.76 38.44 13.26
C ASP A 294 13.66 37.11 12.50
N CYS A 295 13.61 37.15 11.16
CA CYS A 295 13.44 35.96 10.31
C CYS A 295 14.47 35.95 9.17
N TRP A 296 15.29 34.90 9.08
CA TRP A 296 16.24 34.70 7.98
C TRP A 296 15.93 33.48 7.11
N VAL A 297 15.03 32.60 7.54
CA VAL A 297 14.47 31.53 6.72
C VAL A 297 13.05 31.92 6.29
N VAL A 298 12.82 32.05 4.99
CA VAL A 298 11.60 32.66 4.43
C VAL A 298 10.94 31.70 3.45
N THR A 299 9.61 31.61 3.51
CA THR A 299 8.80 30.82 2.57
C THR A 299 8.49 31.65 1.32
N ILE A 300 8.87 31.17 0.13
CA ILE A 300 8.59 31.85 -1.15
C ILE A 300 7.34 31.36 -1.85
N PHE A 301 7.02 30.07 -1.74
CA PHE A 301 5.83 29.48 -2.32
C PHE A 301 5.39 28.27 -1.49
N LEU A 302 4.17 28.27 -0.98
CA LEU A 302 3.66 27.24 -0.06
C LEU A 302 4.64 26.96 1.10
N TYR A 303 5.28 25.78 1.09
CA TYR A 303 6.25 25.33 2.09
C TYR A 303 7.71 25.40 1.60
N PHE A 304 7.94 25.83 0.36
CA PHE A 304 9.30 26.00 -0.17
C PHE A 304 9.94 27.22 0.47
N SER A 305 11.07 26.98 1.13
CA SER A 305 11.77 27.98 1.93
C SER A 305 13.17 28.26 1.41
N ILE A 306 13.71 29.43 1.72
CA ILE A 306 15.05 29.87 1.34
C ILE A 306 15.76 30.41 2.57
N ASP A 307 17.05 30.11 2.67
CA ASP A 307 17.95 30.68 3.66
C ASP A 307 18.59 31.97 3.10
N LEU A 308 18.28 33.11 3.71
CA LEU A 308 18.79 34.42 3.29
C LEU A 308 20.31 34.52 3.47
N PHE A 309 20.91 33.84 4.45
CA PHE A 309 22.36 33.87 4.63
C PHE A 309 23.13 33.20 3.49
N VAL A 310 22.50 32.22 2.83
CA VAL A 310 23.10 31.52 1.68
C VAL A 310 22.76 32.23 0.38
N SER A 311 21.49 32.60 0.18
CA SER A 311 21.06 33.25 -1.07
C SER A 311 21.67 34.65 -1.24
N TRP A 312 21.83 35.41 -0.15
CA TRP A 312 22.43 36.75 -0.20
C TRP A 312 23.94 36.77 0.02
N ASP A 313 24.61 35.62 0.07
CA ASP A 313 26.06 35.55 0.35
C ASP A 313 26.90 36.32 -0.68
N ALA A 314 26.42 36.38 -1.93
CA ALA A 314 27.06 37.09 -3.04
C ALA A 314 26.95 38.63 -2.95
N TYR A 315 26.01 39.17 -2.16
CA TYR A 315 25.66 40.59 -2.13
C TYR A 315 26.10 41.24 -0.81
N LYS A 316 27.18 42.03 -0.86
CA LYS A 316 27.82 42.61 0.33
C LYS A 316 26.86 43.45 1.18
N GLU A 317 26.09 44.35 0.57
CA GLU A 317 25.21 45.29 1.29
C GLU A 317 23.98 44.60 1.90
N ALA A 318 23.34 43.68 1.15
CA ALA A 318 22.26 42.85 1.65
C ALA A 318 22.71 41.97 2.83
N LYS A 319 23.87 41.31 2.70
CA LYS A 319 24.45 40.48 3.77
C LYS A 319 24.82 41.31 5.00
N ALA A 320 25.39 42.49 4.81
CA ALA A 320 25.72 43.41 5.90
C ALA A 320 24.46 43.81 6.68
N SER A 321 23.38 44.18 5.97
CA SER A 321 22.08 44.56 6.57
C SER A 321 21.40 43.42 7.32
N LEU A 322 21.50 42.19 6.81
CA LEU A 322 21.02 40.98 7.49
C LEU A 322 21.84 40.72 8.77
N SER A 323 23.17 40.74 8.65
CA SER A 323 24.08 40.44 9.77
C SER A 323 24.00 41.43 10.93
N SER A 324 23.59 42.68 10.68
CA SER A 324 23.44 43.69 11.74
C SER A 324 22.31 43.36 12.72
N HIS A 325 21.26 42.67 12.26
CA HIS A 325 20.12 42.26 13.09
C HIS A 325 20.31 40.84 13.66
N HIS A 326 21.01 39.98 12.92
CA HIS A 326 21.18 38.56 13.20
C HIS A 326 22.57 38.22 13.77
N SER A 327 22.91 38.84 14.89
CA SER A 327 24.09 38.46 15.68
C SER A 327 23.89 37.10 16.37
N SER A 328 24.97 36.36 16.65
CA SER A 328 24.87 35.07 17.37
C SER A 328 24.21 35.20 18.74
N THR A 329 24.38 36.35 19.40
CA THR A 329 23.72 36.68 20.68
C THR A 329 22.23 36.95 20.50
N SER A 330 21.83 37.75 19.51
CA SER A 330 20.40 38.04 19.28
C SER A 330 19.62 36.80 18.85
N ILE A 331 20.21 35.95 18.02
CA ILE A 331 19.61 34.67 17.61
C ILE A 331 19.43 33.74 18.82
N HIS A 332 20.45 33.66 19.68
CA HIS A 332 20.38 32.85 20.89
C HIS A 332 19.32 33.38 21.87
N ASP A 333 19.26 34.69 22.11
CA ASP A 333 18.28 35.28 23.03
C ASP A 333 16.84 35.13 22.50
N ARG A 334 16.64 35.27 21.18
CA ARG A 334 15.35 35.02 20.52
C ARG A 334 14.97 33.54 20.59
N SER A 335 15.93 32.64 20.40
CA SER A 335 15.72 31.21 20.55
C SER A 335 15.26 30.88 21.97
N LYS A 336 15.94 31.43 22.99
CA LYS A 336 15.56 31.25 24.40
C LYS A 336 14.13 31.73 24.67
N LEU A 337 13.75 32.90 24.17
CA LEU A 337 12.39 33.45 24.30
C LEU A 337 11.34 32.50 23.75
N HIS A 338 11.54 31.96 22.55
CA HIS A 338 10.57 31.04 21.96
C HIS A 338 10.55 29.68 22.67
N TYR A 339 11.71 29.16 23.08
CA TYR A 339 11.77 27.89 23.82
C TYR A 339 11.15 27.97 25.22
N SER A 340 11.30 29.07 25.95
CA SER A 340 10.61 29.23 27.24
C SER A 340 9.09 29.29 27.06
N LYS A 341 8.60 29.96 26.01
CA LYS A 341 7.17 29.99 25.71
C LYS A 341 6.60 28.60 25.40
N VAL A 342 7.37 27.68 24.81
CA VAL A 342 6.86 26.34 24.47
C VAL A 342 6.39 25.59 25.73
N THR A 343 7.14 25.64 26.83
CA THR A 343 6.75 24.94 28.06
C THR A 343 5.49 25.55 28.67
N ASP A 344 5.42 26.88 28.70
CA ASP A 344 4.28 27.62 29.26
C ASP A 344 3.01 27.34 28.44
N LEU A 345 3.09 27.45 27.12
CA LEU A 345 1.99 27.16 26.19
C LEU A 345 1.52 25.72 26.29
N LEU A 346 2.43 24.74 26.41
CA LEU A 346 2.04 23.34 26.55
C LEU A 346 1.24 23.09 27.82
N SER A 347 1.61 23.74 28.92
CA SER A 347 0.89 23.64 30.20
C SER A 347 -0.47 24.32 30.17
N GLU A 348 -0.57 25.48 29.53
CA GLU A 348 -1.85 26.20 29.37
C GLU A 348 -2.80 25.41 28.47
N LEU A 349 -2.29 24.84 27.37
CA LEU A 349 -3.05 23.97 26.49
C LEU A 349 -3.53 22.70 27.21
N ASP A 350 -2.72 22.12 28.10
CA ASP A 350 -3.13 20.94 28.88
C ASP A 350 -4.32 21.23 29.80
N VAL A 351 -4.43 22.44 30.34
CA VAL A 351 -5.56 22.85 31.20
C VAL A 351 -6.82 23.06 30.37
N ILE A 352 -6.72 23.68 29.19
CA ILE A 352 -7.86 24.03 28.35
C ILE A 352 -8.41 22.81 27.60
N LEU A 353 -7.53 21.90 27.16
CA LEU A 353 -7.89 20.73 26.35
C LEU A 353 -8.40 19.53 27.16
N VAL A 354 -8.56 19.67 28.49
CA VAL A 354 -9.24 18.66 29.32
C VAL A 354 -10.70 18.57 28.90
N ASP A 355 -11.17 17.34 28.73
CA ASP A 355 -12.55 17.06 28.32
C ASP A 355 -13.56 17.77 29.26
N GLY A 356 -14.43 18.60 28.67
CA GLY A 356 -15.48 19.33 29.38
C GLY A 356 -15.17 20.78 29.75
N VAL A 357 -13.94 21.28 29.54
CA VAL A 357 -13.59 22.70 29.79
C VAL A 357 -14.01 23.59 28.62
N LEU A 358 -13.65 23.21 27.39
CA LEU A 358 -14.02 23.92 26.16
C LEU A 358 -15.52 23.70 25.85
N THR A 359 -16.34 24.61 26.35
CA THR A 359 -17.79 24.67 26.11
C THR A 359 -18.15 25.94 25.34
N LYS A 360 -19.37 26.00 24.78
CA LYS A 360 -19.89 27.19 24.07
C LYS A 360 -19.79 28.45 24.93
N ASP A 361 -20.18 28.35 26.19
CA ASP A 361 -20.11 29.45 27.15
C ASP A 361 -18.65 29.87 27.37
N TYR A 362 -17.73 28.92 27.55
CA TYR A 362 -16.32 29.22 27.74
C TYR A 362 -15.72 30.02 26.56
N VAL A 363 -16.02 29.61 25.32
CA VAL A 363 -15.56 30.31 24.11
C VAL A 363 -16.16 31.71 24.02
N LEU A 364 -17.44 31.88 24.36
CA LEU A 364 -18.12 33.17 24.37
C LEU A 364 -17.49 34.17 25.37
N TYR A 365 -17.09 33.70 26.56
CA TYR A 365 -16.48 34.57 27.58
C TYR A 365 -14.98 34.83 27.33
N ASN A 366 -14.25 33.90 26.74
CA ASN A 366 -12.79 33.93 26.61
C ASN A 366 -12.27 34.11 25.18
N SER A 367 -13.10 34.53 24.22
CA SER A 367 -12.74 34.63 22.80
C SER A 367 -11.44 35.40 22.54
N SER A 368 -11.21 36.53 23.21
CA SER A 368 -9.99 37.35 23.07
C SER A 368 -8.74 36.64 23.61
N ASN A 369 -8.87 35.91 24.72
CA ASN A 369 -7.77 35.17 25.34
C ASN A 369 -7.42 33.93 24.51
N LEU A 370 -8.43 33.26 23.95
CA LEU A 370 -8.24 32.14 23.03
C LEU A 370 -7.55 32.61 21.75
N LEU A 371 -7.95 33.77 21.22
CA LEU A 371 -7.30 34.36 20.03
C LEU A 371 -5.82 34.66 20.30
N SER A 372 -5.48 35.29 21.43
CA SER A 372 -4.08 35.60 21.77
C SER A 372 -3.24 34.34 22.05
N LEU A 373 -3.84 33.31 22.65
CA LEU A 373 -3.20 32.02 22.85
C LEU A 373 -2.88 31.32 21.52
N VAL A 374 -3.85 31.27 20.60
CA VAL A 374 -3.68 30.70 19.25
C VAL A 374 -2.62 31.48 18.46
N GLN A 375 -2.61 32.81 18.55
CA GLN A 375 -1.56 33.65 17.95
C GLN A 375 -0.18 33.30 18.47
N THR A 376 -0.02 33.25 19.79
CA THR A 376 1.28 33.01 20.43
C THR A 376 1.79 31.59 20.12
N CYS A 377 0.90 30.60 20.05
CA CYS A 377 1.21 29.25 19.60
C CYS A 377 1.77 29.25 18.17
N ASN A 378 1.04 29.84 17.21
CA ASN A 378 1.41 29.79 15.79
C ASN A 378 2.65 30.62 15.47
N VAL A 379 2.82 31.79 16.10
CA VAL A 379 4.04 32.61 15.97
C VAL A 379 5.26 31.85 16.47
N THR A 380 5.15 31.22 17.65
CA THR A 380 6.26 30.47 18.26
C THR A 380 6.61 29.22 17.45
N LEU A 381 5.60 28.47 16.99
CA LEU A 381 5.77 27.31 16.11
C LEU A 381 6.42 27.71 14.79
N ARG A 382 5.96 28.79 14.15
CA ARG A 382 6.50 29.26 12.87
C ARG A 382 7.98 29.58 12.97
N TRP A 383 8.34 30.35 13.98
CA TRP A 383 9.73 30.77 14.18
C TRP A 383 10.64 29.56 14.45
N LEU A 384 10.25 28.66 15.35
CA LEU A 384 11.07 27.51 15.72
C LEU A 384 11.20 26.46 14.61
N LEU A 385 10.15 26.22 13.82
CA LEU A 385 10.21 25.24 12.74
C LEU A 385 11.11 25.71 11.60
N LEU A 386 10.93 26.96 11.13
CA LEU A 386 11.71 27.51 10.02
C LEU A 386 13.20 27.64 10.36
N HIS A 387 13.55 28.23 11.50
CA HIS A 387 14.97 28.53 11.79
C HIS A 387 15.81 27.29 12.15
N ARG A 388 15.17 26.14 12.38
CA ARG A 388 15.85 24.84 12.57
C ARG A 388 16.27 24.18 11.25
N THR A 389 15.84 24.69 10.10
CA THR A 389 16.20 24.11 8.79
C THR A 389 17.40 24.79 8.14
N SER A 390 17.81 25.97 8.59
CA SER A 390 18.89 26.79 7.99
C SER A 390 20.10 25.98 7.52
N PHE A 391 20.61 26.32 6.34
CA PHE A 391 21.79 25.68 5.75
C PHE A 391 23.08 26.06 6.48
N ASP A 392 23.14 27.26 7.09
CA ASP A 392 24.25 27.63 7.96
C ASP A 392 24.25 26.77 9.22
N LYS A 393 25.25 25.87 9.29
CA LYS A 393 25.42 24.95 10.40
C LYS A 393 25.58 25.68 11.73
N LYS A 394 26.30 26.80 11.78
CA LYS A 394 26.55 27.52 13.05
C LYS A 394 25.25 28.06 13.62
N LEU A 395 24.45 28.74 12.78
CA LEU A 395 23.17 29.31 13.20
C LEU A 395 22.19 28.21 13.61
N ARG A 396 22.05 27.17 12.79
CA ARG A 396 21.20 26.02 13.11
C ARG A 396 21.59 25.35 14.43
N ASP A 397 22.88 25.14 14.66
CA ASP A 397 23.38 24.51 15.89
C ASP A 397 23.13 25.42 17.11
N THR A 398 23.22 26.76 16.99
CA THR A 398 22.88 27.68 18.09
C THR A 398 21.40 27.62 18.47
N VAL A 399 20.49 27.55 17.49
CA VAL A 399 19.05 27.41 17.73
C VAL A 399 18.76 26.06 18.40
N ILE A 400 19.34 24.97 17.88
CA ILE A 400 19.14 23.63 18.45
C ILE A 400 19.72 23.52 19.87
N ALA A 401 20.90 24.08 20.12
CA ALA A 401 21.54 24.08 21.44
C ALA A 401 20.73 24.85 22.48
N ALA A 402 20.10 25.98 22.09
CA ALA A 402 19.18 26.70 22.96
C ALA A 402 17.98 25.84 23.39
N GLY A 403 17.43 25.02 22.48
CA GLY A 403 16.33 24.09 22.79
C GLY A 403 16.72 23.00 23.78
N LEU A 404 17.94 22.47 23.68
CA LEU A 404 18.47 21.46 24.61
C LEU A 404 18.57 21.99 26.05
N ALA A 405 18.91 23.27 26.22
CA ALA A 405 18.98 23.90 27.55
C ALA A 405 17.63 23.95 28.26
N TYR A 406 16.52 24.04 27.51
CA TYR A 406 15.14 24.04 28.04
C TYR A 406 14.47 22.66 27.96
N GLN A 407 15.21 21.59 27.63
CA GLN A 407 14.68 20.24 27.44
C GLN A 407 13.58 20.14 26.36
N VAL A 408 13.51 21.11 25.44
CA VAL A 408 12.52 21.14 24.36
C VAL A 408 13.10 20.45 23.13
N ASN A 409 12.63 19.23 22.88
CA ASN A 409 13.04 18.42 21.74
C ASN A 409 12.09 18.59 20.55
N GLY A 410 12.41 17.92 19.42
CA GLY A 410 11.47 17.83 18.29
C GLY A 410 10.11 17.25 18.69
N ASP A 411 10.09 16.39 19.71
CA ASP A 411 8.88 15.80 20.27
C ASP A 411 7.94 16.84 20.91
N SER A 412 8.49 17.77 21.69
CA SER A 412 7.75 18.84 22.35
C SER A 412 7.14 19.80 21.33
N LEU A 413 7.84 20.09 20.23
CA LEU A 413 7.28 20.90 19.14
C LEU A 413 6.14 20.17 18.42
N LEU A 414 6.26 18.86 18.21
CA LEU A 414 5.18 18.05 17.65
C LEU A 414 3.97 18.04 18.58
N GLN A 415 4.17 17.95 19.91
CA GLN A 415 3.07 18.06 20.89
C GLN A 415 2.39 19.43 20.81
N LEU A 416 3.16 20.51 20.74
CA LEU A 416 2.61 21.86 20.62
C LEU A 416 1.81 22.01 19.33
N LEU A 417 2.31 21.47 18.22
CA LEU A 417 1.61 21.48 16.93
C LEU A 417 0.31 20.65 16.97
N LEU A 418 0.32 19.46 17.58
CA LEU A 418 -0.87 18.61 17.75
C LEU A 418 -1.92 19.29 18.65
N ARG A 419 -1.50 19.79 19.82
CA ARG A 419 -2.41 20.44 20.79
C ARG A 419 -2.97 21.75 20.27
N SER A 420 -2.14 22.59 19.64
CA SER A 420 -2.62 23.82 18.98
C SER A 420 -3.60 23.50 17.85
N SER A 421 -3.35 22.46 17.06
CA SER A 421 -4.30 22.04 16.02
C SER A 421 -5.65 21.58 16.58
N LYS A 422 -5.64 20.84 17.70
CA LYS A 422 -6.88 20.44 18.41
C LYS A 422 -7.65 21.68 18.90
N LEU A 423 -6.97 22.59 19.61
CA LEU A 423 -7.57 23.81 20.14
C LEU A 423 -8.20 24.65 19.02
N GLU A 424 -7.45 24.90 17.96
CA GLU A 424 -7.91 25.72 16.84
C GLU A 424 -9.15 25.13 16.17
N PHE A 425 -9.14 23.82 15.93
CA PHE A 425 -10.28 23.14 15.33
C PHE A 425 -11.52 23.22 16.23
N GLU A 426 -11.40 22.89 17.52
CA GLU A 426 -12.51 22.91 18.47
C GLU A 426 -13.06 24.34 18.69
N VAL A 427 -12.19 25.33 18.84
CA VAL A 427 -12.59 26.74 19.02
C VAL A 427 -13.27 27.27 17.76
N GLN A 428 -12.72 27.01 16.57
CA GLN A 428 -13.34 27.45 15.31
C GLN A 428 -14.71 26.80 15.11
N GLN A 429 -14.86 25.51 15.41
CA GLN A 429 -16.14 24.82 15.32
C GLN A 429 -17.18 25.41 16.29
N LEU A 430 -16.81 25.56 17.57
CA LEU A 430 -17.71 26.14 18.58
C LEU A 430 -18.06 27.60 18.26
N TYR A 431 -17.11 28.38 17.75
CA TYR A 431 -17.36 29.77 17.36
C TYR A 431 -18.29 29.87 16.14
N ALA A 432 -18.13 28.98 15.14
CA ALA A 432 -19.04 28.90 14.01
C ALA A 432 -20.49 28.56 14.45
N GLU A 433 -20.64 27.58 15.34
CA GLU A 433 -21.94 27.24 15.92
C GLU A 433 -22.57 28.41 16.73
N LEU A 434 -21.75 29.21 17.43
CA LEU A 434 -22.19 30.41 18.13
C LEU A 434 -22.64 31.51 17.16
N LEU A 435 -21.97 31.66 16.01
CA LEU A 435 -22.38 32.61 14.97
C LEU A 435 -23.72 32.21 14.34
N GLU A 436 -23.93 30.92 14.06
CA GLU A 436 -25.20 30.40 13.52
C GLU A 436 -26.35 30.56 14.53
N SER A 437 -26.08 30.30 15.81
CA SER A 437 -27.08 30.41 16.90
C SER A 437 -27.24 31.82 17.47
N ARG A 438 -26.51 32.82 16.95
CA ARG A 438 -26.45 34.20 17.47
C ARG A 438 -27.83 34.82 17.72
N GLN A 439 -28.73 34.73 16.74
CA GLN A 439 -30.06 35.34 16.85
C GLN A 439 -30.91 34.64 17.91
N VAL A 440 -30.85 33.32 17.98
CA VAL A 440 -31.59 32.50 18.94
C VAL A 440 -31.14 32.83 20.37
N LEU A 441 -29.83 32.81 20.60
CA LEU A 441 -29.23 33.18 21.90
C LEU A 441 -29.61 34.59 22.33
N TRP A 442 -29.60 35.56 21.40
CA TRP A 442 -30.02 36.93 21.70
C TRP A 442 -31.48 36.99 22.17
N HIS A 443 -32.40 36.33 21.47
CA HIS A 443 -33.82 36.34 21.83
C HIS A 443 -34.10 35.62 23.15
N GLU A 444 -33.45 34.48 23.40
CA GLU A 444 -33.56 33.75 24.66
C GLU A 444 -33.10 34.61 25.85
N LYS A 445 -31.93 35.25 25.74
CA LYS A 445 -31.38 36.09 26.81
C LYS A 445 -32.16 37.40 26.99
N LYS A 446 -32.68 37.98 25.91
CA LYS A 446 -33.60 39.13 25.96
C LYS A 446 -34.89 38.77 26.69
N ASN A 447 -35.50 37.64 26.35
CA ASN A 447 -36.74 37.17 26.98
C ASN A 447 -36.51 36.83 28.46
N CYS A 448 -35.40 36.18 28.80
CA CYS A 448 -35.04 35.91 30.19
C CYS A 448 -34.89 37.21 30.99
N THR A 449 -34.17 38.20 30.45
CA THR A 449 -34.03 39.53 31.08
C THR A 449 -35.39 40.21 31.27
N TYR A 450 -36.24 40.16 30.25
CA TYR A 450 -37.59 40.74 30.30
C TYR A 450 -38.44 40.11 31.41
N VAL A 451 -38.46 38.77 31.51
CA VAL A 451 -39.19 38.04 32.56
C VAL A 451 -38.64 38.39 33.94
N CYS A 452 -37.31 38.37 34.14
CA CYS A 452 -36.72 38.73 35.42
C CYS A 452 -37.05 40.16 35.85
N ILE A 453 -36.99 41.15 34.94
CA ILE A 453 -37.33 42.55 35.24
C ILE A 453 -38.83 42.71 35.52
N GLN A 454 -39.69 41.96 34.81
CA GLN A 454 -41.14 41.96 35.06
C GLN A 454 -41.50 41.36 36.42
N GLU A 455 -40.84 40.26 36.83
CA GLU A 455 -40.98 39.65 38.15
C GLU A 455 -40.44 40.55 39.27
N LEU A 456 -39.32 41.24 39.04
CA LEU A 456 -38.80 42.28 39.94
C LEU A 456 -39.80 43.43 40.11
N SER A 457 -40.43 43.88 39.02
CA SER A 457 -41.50 44.88 39.07
C SER A 457 -42.71 44.39 39.87
N ALA A 458 -43.09 43.11 39.72
CA ALA A 458 -44.19 42.50 40.47
C ALA A 458 -43.88 42.43 41.98
N HIS A 459 -42.64 42.10 42.36
CA HIS A 459 -42.19 42.13 43.74
C HIS A 459 -42.25 43.54 44.37
N CYS A 460 -41.82 44.58 43.65
CA CYS A 460 -41.88 45.97 44.12
C CYS A 460 -43.32 46.52 44.22
N SER A 461 -44.28 45.95 43.49
CA SER A 461 -45.71 46.31 43.56
C SER A 461 -46.45 45.72 44.77
N GLY A 462 -45.85 44.73 45.46
CA GLY A 462 -46.47 44.04 46.60
C GLY A 462 -47.58 43.06 46.23
N SER A 463 -47.64 42.60 44.98
CA SER A 463 -48.66 41.67 44.47
C SER A 463 -48.33 40.17 44.70
N TRP A 464 -47.18 39.86 45.29
CA TRP A 464 -46.72 38.48 45.51
C TRP A 464 -47.04 37.99 46.93
N VAL A 465 -47.39 36.70 47.06
CA VAL A 465 -48.16 36.16 48.20
C VAL A 465 -47.33 35.88 49.48
N SER A 466 -46.03 36.20 49.56
CA SER A 466 -45.22 35.86 50.76
C SER A 466 -44.27 36.97 51.24
N SER A 467 -44.47 37.36 52.51
CA SER A 467 -43.57 37.92 53.54
C SER A 467 -42.58 39.07 53.29
N CYS A 468 -42.33 39.57 52.07
CA CYS A 468 -41.42 40.71 51.86
C CYS A 468 -42.15 41.86 51.13
N LYS A 469 -42.71 42.81 51.89
CA LYS A 469 -43.43 43.97 51.35
C LYS A 469 -42.52 45.20 51.30
N ILE A 470 -41.84 45.40 50.18
CA ILE A 470 -41.16 46.67 49.87
C ILE A 470 -42.07 47.44 48.90
N LYS A 471 -42.93 48.32 49.42
CA LYS A 471 -43.79 49.17 48.59
C LYS A 471 -43.06 50.47 48.27
N ASN A 472 -42.50 50.58 47.07
CA ASN A 472 -41.90 51.80 46.54
C ASN A 472 -42.40 52.04 45.11
N GLU A 473 -43.40 52.91 44.93
CA GLU A 473 -43.95 53.26 43.60
C GLU A 473 -42.87 53.86 42.68
N ASN A 474 -41.92 54.62 43.24
CA ASN A 474 -40.81 55.19 42.48
C ASN A 474 -39.90 54.11 41.85
N LEU A 475 -39.68 52.97 42.54
CA LEU A 475 -38.87 51.87 42.01
C LEU A 475 -39.63 51.09 40.93
N LYS A 476 -40.95 50.94 41.09
CA LYS A 476 -41.82 50.31 40.10
C LYS A 476 -41.88 51.10 38.79
N ASP A 477 -42.00 52.42 38.84
CA ASP A 477 -41.97 53.27 37.63
C ASP A 477 -40.59 53.26 36.97
N LEU A 478 -39.51 53.15 37.75
CA LEU A 478 -38.14 53.00 37.25
C LEU A 478 -37.95 51.65 36.54
N ILE A 479 -38.36 50.54 37.19
CA ILE A 479 -38.26 49.18 36.64
C ILE A 479 -39.18 49.01 35.41
N GLY A 480 -40.38 49.62 35.42
CA GLY A 480 -41.30 49.64 34.28
C GLY A 480 -40.73 50.35 33.05
N LYS A 481 -39.90 51.39 33.24
CA LYS A 481 -39.15 52.02 32.15
C LYS A 481 -38.04 51.11 31.61
N LEU A 482 -37.37 50.35 32.48
CA LEU A 482 -36.34 49.40 32.06
C LEU A 482 -36.91 48.26 31.22
N THR A 483 -38.12 47.77 31.51
CA THR A 483 -38.78 46.73 30.68
C THR A 483 -39.04 47.23 29.26
N LEU A 484 -39.48 48.48 29.09
CA LEU A 484 -39.66 49.10 27.77
C LEU A 484 -38.32 49.31 27.04
N GLU A 485 -37.28 49.73 27.76
CA GLU A 485 -35.92 49.85 27.20
C GLU A 485 -35.38 48.48 26.76
N VAL A 486 -35.57 47.42 27.55
CA VAL A 486 -35.17 46.04 27.19
C VAL A 486 -35.97 45.53 25.98
N ASP A 487 -37.27 45.80 25.90
CA ASP A 487 -38.09 45.37 24.76
C ASP A 487 -37.71 46.09 23.46
N SER A 488 -37.22 47.33 23.55
CA SER A 488 -36.71 48.09 22.41
C SER A 488 -35.36 47.60 21.86
N LEU A 489 -34.67 46.67 22.54
CA LEU A 489 -33.36 46.16 22.12
C LEU A 489 -33.45 45.34 20.83
N VAL A 490 -32.63 45.72 19.85
CA VAL A 490 -32.48 45.02 18.56
C VAL A 490 -31.10 44.38 18.47
N CYS A 491 -31.03 43.18 17.89
CA CYS A 491 -29.77 42.50 17.56
C CYS A 491 -29.11 43.18 16.34
N THR A 492 -28.56 44.37 16.56
CA THR A 492 -27.71 45.11 15.60
C THR A 492 -26.37 45.42 16.27
N ARG A 493 -25.33 45.79 15.50
CA ARG A 493 -23.97 46.07 16.03
C ARG A 493 -24.00 46.86 17.35
N THR A 494 -23.01 46.62 18.21
CA THR A 494 -22.83 47.10 19.60
C THR A 494 -23.12 48.58 19.91
N GLY A 495 -23.34 49.44 18.91
CA GLY A 495 -23.53 50.88 19.05
C GLY A 495 -24.67 51.32 19.97
N SER A 496 -25.92 51.24 19.54
CA SER A 496 -27.07 51.76 20.31
C SER A 496 -27.53 50.76 21.39
N SER A 497 -27.71 49.49 21.01
CA SER A 497 -28.16 48.43 21.92
C SER A 497 -27.18 48.18 23.07
N GLY A 498 -25.86 48.23 22.81
CA GLY A 498 -24.86 48.05 23.86
C GLY A 498 -24.92 49.14 24.93
N ARG A 499 -25.07 50.41 24.52
CA ARG A 499 -25.20 51.55 25.47
C ARG A 499 -26.45 51.45 26.34
N ILE A 500 -27.57 51.02 25.76
CA ILE A 500 -28.81 50.79 26.50
C ILE A 500 -28.60 49.67 27.52
N ILE A 501 -27.98 48.56 27.11
CA ILE A 501 -27.67 47.43 28.02
C ILE A 501 -26.77 47.88 29.18
N TYR A 502 -25.71 48.66 28.93
CA TYR A 502 -24.85 49.18 30.01
C TYR A 502 -25.60 50.09 30.99
N ARG A 503 -26.52 50.92 30.48
CA ARG A 503 -27.37 51.77 31.32
C ARG A 503 -28.30 50.92 32.19
N VAL A 504 -28.98 49.93 31.61
CA VAL A 504 -29.85 49.00 32.35
C VAL A 504 -29.05 48.23 33.40
N LEU A 505 -27.84 47.75 33.07
CA LEU A 505 -26.91 47.10 34.01
C LEU A 505 -26.52 48.01 35.18
N SER A 506 -26.22 49.29 34.92
CA SER A 506 -25.91 50.26 35.98
C SER A 506 -27.10 50.46 36.91
N VAL A 507 -28.29 50.69 36.33
CA VAL A 507 -29.50 50.91 37.13
C VAL A 507 -29.84 49.67 37.96
N LEU A 508 -29.71 48.46 37.42
CA LEU A 508 -29.93 47.22 38.18
C LEU A 508 -28.89 47.02 39.30
N LYS A 509 -27.65 47.48 39.13
CA LYS A 509 -26.64 47.49 40.20
C LYS A 509 -26.99 48.47 41.31
N ASP A 510 -27.43 49.68 40.94
CA ASP A 510 -27.83 50.72 41.89
C ASP A 510 -29.06 50.27 42.70
N VAL A 511 -30.03 49.61 42.05
CA VAL A 511 -31.20 48.99 42.71
C VAL A 511 -30.78 47.88 43.68
N GLY A 512 -29.72 47.13 43.36
CA GLY A 512 -29.17 46.10 44.25
C GLY A 512 -28.51 46.63 45.53
N GLN A 513 -28.09 47.89 45.58
CA GLN A 513 -27.44 48.53 46.75
C GLN A 513 -28.45 49.12 47.76
N ILE A 514 -29.74 49.06 47.45
CA ILE A 514 -30.79 49.55 48.37
C ILE A 514 -30.90 48.56 49.53
N HIS A 515 -30.65 49.00 50.77
CA HIS A 515 -30.62 48.13 51.97
C HIS A 515 -31.84 47.21 52.12
N GLN A 516 -33.04 47.66 51.73
CA GLN A 516 -34.26 46.84 51.79
C GLN A 516 -34.25 45.66 50.79
N ILE A 517 -33.55 45.81 49.67
CA ILE A 517 -33.43 44.81 48.60
C ILE A 517 -32.28 43.82 48.90
N GLU A 518 -31.26 44.25 49.65
CA GLU A 518 -30.15 43.40 50.06
C GLU A 518 -30.58 42.25 50.98
N GLU A 519 -31.63 42.42 51.77
CA GLU A 519 -32.11 41.41 52.72
C GLU A 519 -32.88 40.26 52.05
N SER A 520 -33.39 40.46 50.81
CA SER A 520 -34.16 39.44 50.09
C SER A 520 -33.28 38.58 49.17
N LEU A 521 -33.14 37.30 49.53
CA LEU A 521 -32.40 36.32 48.73
C LEU A 521 -32.97 36.14 47.31
N GLN A 522 -34.30 36.18 47.18
CA GLN A 522 -35.01 35.96 45.91
C GLN A 522 -34.81 37.12 44.93
N ILE A 523 -34.86 38.36 45.44
CA ILE A 523 -34.62 39.56 44.62
C ILE A 523 -33.14 39.62 44.20
N LYS A 524 -32.21 39.21 45.07
CA LYS A 524 -30.79 39.05 44.71
C LYS A 524 -30.56 38.04 43.59
N GLN A 525 -31.26 36.91 43.62
CA GLN A 525 -31.19 35.90 42.55
C GLN A 525 -31.70 36.47 41.23
N LEU A 526 -32.90 37.06 41.18
CA LEU A 526 -33.46 37.66 39.98
C LEU A 526 -32.60 38.81 39.42
N LEU A 527 -32.04 39.65 40.29
CA LEU A 527 -31.10 40.70 39.88
C LEU A 527 -29.81 40.10 39.29
N SER A 528 -29.26 39.05 39.90
CA SER A 528 -28.06 38.39 39.39
C SER A 528 -28.31 37.69 38.04
N GLU A 529 -29.48 37.08 37.85
CA GLU A 529 -29.88 36.44 36.60
C GLU A 529 -30.11 37.46 35.49
N ALA A 530 -30.80 38.57 35.78
CA ALA A 530 -30.98 39.67 34.83
C ALA A 530 -29.64 40.31 34.44
N GLN A 531 -28.75 40.56 35.41
CA GLN A 531 -27.40 41.08 35.15
C GLN A 531 -26.57 40.12 34.31
N LYS A 532 -26.64 38.81 34.58
CA LYS A 532 -25.95 37.78 33.79
C LYS A 532 -26.49 37.73 32.36
N CYS A 533 -27.81 37.73 32.17
CA CYS A 533 -28.41 37.71 30.83
C CYS A 533 -28.05 38.96 30.02
N LEU A 534 -28.02 40.14 30.64
CA LEU A 534 -27.57 41.37 30.00
C LEU A 534 -26.06 41.33 29.64
N GLN A 535 -25.23 40.74 30.49
CA GLN A 535 -23.81 40.53 30.18
C GLN A 535 -23.62 39.54 29.01
N ASP A 536 -24.37 38.44 29.00
CA ASP A 536 -24.37 37.47 27.90
C ASP A 536 -24.81 38.13 26.59
N MET A 537 -25.82 39.01 26.65
CA MET A 537 -26.27 39.79 25.49
C MET A 537 -25.16 40.69 24.93
N ILE A 538 -24.35 41.34 25.77
CA ILE A 538 -23.18 42.11 25.30
C ILE A 538 -22.21 41.19 24.57
N LYS A 539 -21.91 40.02 25.13
CA LYS A 539 -20.98 39.06 24.51
C LYS A 539 -21.50 38.51 23.18
N VAL A 540 -22.80 38.28 23.06
CA VAL A 540 -23.45 37.88 21.79
C VAL A 540 -23.38 39.01 20.75
N LEU A 541 -23.39 40.28 21.17
CA LEU A 541 -23.18 41.41 20.26
C LEU A 541 -21.74 41.51 19.77
N ASP A 542 -20.78 41.14 20.62
CA ASP A 542 -19.34 41.09 20.29
C ASP A 542 -18.99 39.94 19.34
N LEU A 543 -19.88 38.96 19.13
CA LEU A 543 -19.68 37.92 18.12
C LEU A 543 -19.70 38.54 16.71
N ASP A 544 -18.62 38.36 15.98
CA ASP A 544 -18.43 38.92 14.64
C ASP A 544 -17.73 37.94 13.69
N ASN A 545 -17.92 38.16 12.39
CA ASN A 545 -17.22 37.39 11.36
C ASN A 545 -15.74 37.79 11.28
N ASP A 546 -15.38 38.98 11.78
CA ASP A 546 -14.01 39.50 11.72
C ASP A 546 -13.06 38.75 12.67
N THR A 547 -13.50 38.39 13.88
CA THR A 547 -12.71 37.51 14.77
C THR A 547 -12.57 36.10 14.19
N MET A 548 -13.63 35.56 13.57
CA MET A 548 -13.54 34.28 12.86
C MET A 548 -12.52 34.34 11.70
N SER A 549 -12.54 35.42 10.92
CA SER A 549 -11.54 35.65 9.87
C SER A 549 -10.13 35.73 10.44
N SER A 550 -9.99 36.30 11.64
CA SER A 550 -8.70 36.36 12.34
C SER A 550 -8.22 34.97 12.74
N PHE A 551 -9.08 34.12 13.32
CA PHE A 551 -8.72 32.73 13.63
C PHE A 551 -8.21 31.99 12.39
N TYR A 552 -8.89 32.11 11.25
CA TYR A 552 -8.44 31.48 10.00
C TYR A 552 -7.10 32.03 9.49
N ALA A 553 -6.89 33.35 9.55
CA ALA A 553 -5.63 33.96 9.13
C ALA A 553 -4.43 33.52 9.99
N ILE A 554 -4.64 33.38 11.30
CA ILE A 554 -3.60 33.04 12.28
C ILE A 554 -3.27 31.54 12.27
N SER A 555 -4.26 30.67 12.02
CA SER A 555 -4.09 29.21 11.95
C SER A 555 -3.28 28.69 10.75
N ASN A 556 -2.77 29.58 9.89
CA ASN A 556 -2.00 29.19 8.71
C ASN A 556 -0.71 28.44 9.08
N ALA A 557 -0.64 27.15 8.74
CA ALA A 557 0.52 26.29 8.94
C ALA A 557 1.20 25.80 7.66
N VAL A 558 0.92 26.39 6.49
CA VAL A 558 1.42 25.87 5.20
C VAL A 558 2.94 25.76 5.19
N TYR A 559 3.65 26.69 5.83
CA TYR A 559 5.11 26.68 5.98
C TYR A 559 5.66 25.40 6.66
N ALA A 560 4.85 24.73 7.50
CA ALA A 560 5.28 23.57 8.27
C ALA A 560 5.11 22.25 7.51
N TRP A 561 4.48 22.24 6.32
CA TRP A 561 4.22 21.02 5.57
C TRP A 561 5.49 20.22 5.25
N GLY A 562 6.59 20.91 4.89
CA GLY A 562 7.89 20.28 4.64
C GLY A 562 8.52 19.58 5.86
N HIS A 563 7.99 19.80 7.07
CA HIS A 563 8.44 19.13 8.29
C HIS A 563 7.67 17.84 8.60
N ILE A 564 6.54 17.58 7.94
CA ILE A 564 5.69 16.42 8.23
C ILE A 564 6.46 15.12 8.05
N ALA A 565 7.25 14.97 6.97
CA ALA A 565 8.07 13.77 6.75
C ALA A 565 9.00 13.44 7.95
N ARG A 566 9.57 14.45 8.61
CA ARG A 566 10.37 14.26 9.84
C ARG A 566 9.50 13.91 11.05
N PHE A 567 8.30 14.49 11.10
CA PHE A 567 7.34 14.16 12.14
C PHE A 567 6.67 12.81 11.91
N SER A 568 6.64 12.24 10.70
CA SER A 568 6.02 10.95 10.41
C SER A 568 6.60 9.85 11.31
N GLU A 569 7.92 9.72 11.41
CA GLU A 569 8.54 8.73 12.30
C GLU A 569 8.20 8.96 13.79
N LEU A 570 8.13 10.22 14.21
CA LEU A 570 7.77 10.57 15.59
C LEU A 570 6.28 10.34 15.86
N LEU A 571 5.42 10.64 14.89
CA LEU A 571 3.98 10.41 14.92
C LEU A 571 3.70 8.91 14.97
N SER A 572 4.34 8.10 14.13
CA SER A 572 4.19 6.64 14.17
C SER A 572 4.57 6.08 15.54
N LYS A 573 5.70 6.51 16.13
CA LYS A 573 6.09 6.13 17.50
C LYS A 573 5.08 6.58 18.55
N LYS A 574 4.48 7.76 18.40
CA LYS A 574 3.46 8.26 19.34
C LYS A 574 2.14 7.52 19.24
N ILE A 575 1.69 7.22 18.03
CA ILE A 575 0.48 6.42 17.79
C ILE A 575 0.69 5.03 18.40
N GLU A 576 1.90 4.47 18.26
CA GLU A 576 2.27 3.20 18.86
C GLU A 576 2.22 3.22 20.40
N GLN A 577 2.67 4.32 21.03
CA GLN A 577 2.63 4.49 22.48
C GLN A 577 1.24 4.85 23.01
N ASN A 578 0.46 5.62 22.24
CA ASN A 578 -0.84 6.13 22.63
C ASN A 578 -1.79 6.23 21.41
N PRO A 579 -2.72 5.27 21.23
CA PRO A 579 -3.68 5.27 20.14
C PRO A 579 -4.60 6.50 20.09
N TYR A 580 -4.81 7.21 21.20
CA TYR A 580 -5.66 8.41 21.26
C TYR A 580 -5.16 9.55 20.37
N VAL A 581 -3.86 9.59 20.04
CA VAL A 581 -3.30 10.59 19.12
C VAL A 581 -4.00 10.53 17.76
N LEU A 582 -4.48 9.35 17.33
CA LEU A 582 -5.23 9.18 16.09
C LEU A 582 -6.52 10.02 16.04
N LEU A 583 -7.17 10.22 17.19
CA LEU A 583 -8.37 11.08 17.28
C LEU A 583 -8.04 12.55 17.03
N ILE A 584 -6.80 12.98 17.26
CA ILE A 584 -6.35 14.37 17.08
C ILE A 584 -5.82 14.61 15.66
N LEU A 585 -5.35 13.56 14.97
CA LEU A 585 -4.70 13.71 13.66
C LEU A 585 -5.58 14.40 12.61
N HIS A 586 -6.91 14.25 12.66
CA HIS A 586 -7.80 14.94 11.72
C HIS A 586 -7.67 16.47 11.85
N ALA A 587 -7.65 17.01 13.07
CA ALA A 587 -7.45 18.42 13.35
C ALA A 587 -6.05 18.88 12.92
N PHE A 588 -5.03 18.04 13.16
CA PHE A 588 -3.66 18.28 12.70
C PHE A 588 -3.59 18.46 11.18
N PHE A 589 -4.15 17.53 10.41
CA PHE A 589 -4.15 17.64 8.95
C PHE A 589 -5.03 18.80 8.47
N LEU A 590 -6.20 19.05 9.08
CA LEU A 590 -7.06 20.18 8.73
C LEU A 590 -6.37 21.54 8.91
N LYS A 591 -5.42 21.67 9.84
CA LYS A 591 -4.57 22.86 9.98
C LYS A 591 -3.79 23.19 8.68
N PHE A 592 -3.51 22.19 7.85
CA PHE A 592 -2.83 22.34 6.56
C PHE A 592 -3.78 22.47 5.37
N ARG A 593 -5.10 22.61 5.59
CA ARG A 593 -6.11 22.74 4.52
C ARG A 593 -5.76 23.82 3.50
N LEU A 594 -5.16 24.93 3.94
CA LEU A 594 -4.74 26.03 3.05
C LEU A 594 -3.74 25.59 1.96
N LEU A 595 -3.04 24.46 2.11
CA LEU A 595 -2.21 23.88 1.04
C LEU A 595 -3.04 23.55 -0.21
N LEU A 596 -4.29 23.14 -0.02
CA LEU A 596 -5.23 22.85 -1.10
C LEU A 596 -5.84 24.14 -1.64
N ASP A 597 -6.24 25.06 -0.76
CA ASP A 597 -7.02 26.24 -1.15
C ASP A 597 -6.18 27.35 -1.82
N ILE A 598 -4.94 27.59 -1.37
CA ILE A 598 -4.08 28.67 -1.91
C ILE A 598 -3.85 28.55 -3.42
N PRO A 599 -3.33 27.42 -3.97
CA PRO A 599 -3.06 27.31 -5.40
C PRO A 599 -4.34 27.28 -6.25
N LEU A 600 -5.47 26.85 -5.67
CA LEU A 600 -6.76 26.75 -6.36
C LEU A 600 -7.56 28.05 -6.34
N SER A 601 -7.28 28.98 -5.43
CA SER A 601 -8.05 30.21 -5.23
C SER A 601 -8.18 31.04 -6.51
N ARG A 602 -7.07 31.34 -7.19
CA ARG A 602 -7.04 32.12 -8.44
C ARG A 602 -7.63 31.35 -9.61
N ILE A 603 -7.42 30.03 -9.67
CA ILE A 603 -7.98 29.16 -10.72
C ILE A 603 -9.51 29.10 -10.61
N ARG A 604 -10.04 28.99 -9.39
CA ARG A 604 -11.47 29.00 -9.08
C ARG A 604 -12.10 30.35 -9.40
N GLN A 605 -11.44 31.46 -9.03
CA GLN A 605 -11.86 32.82 -9.39
C GLN A 605 -11.93 33.01 -10.92
N ASN A 606 -10.98 32.45 -11.66
CA ASN A 606 -10.94 32.54 -13.13
C ASN A 606 -11.84 31.52 -13.84
N GLN A 607 -12.49 30.60 -13.12
CA GLN A 607 -13.30 29.50 -13.69
C GLN A 607 -12.58 28.68 -14.79
N SER A 608 -11.26 28.46 -14.63
CA SER A 608 -10.46 27.73 -15.62
C SER A 608 -10.81 26.24 -15.69
N SER A 609 -10.70 25.66 -16.89
CA SER A 609 -10.81 24.21 -17.14
C SER A 609 -9.73 23.38 -16.43
N ASP A 610 -8.65 24.01 -15.97
CA ASP A 610 -7.54 23.35 -15.29
C ASP A 610 -7.80 23.07 -13.81
N LEU A 611 -8.95 23.50 -13.28
CA LEU A 611 -9.29 23.29 -11.87
C LEU A 611 -9.28 21.80 -11.45
N PRO A 612 -9.90 20.85 -12.19
CA PRO A 612 -9.88 19.43 -11.82
C PRO A 612 -8.48 18.79 -11.75
N PRO A 613 -7.60 18.90 -12.77
CA PRO A 613 -6.29 18.27 -12.70
C PRO A 613 -5.38 18.86 -11.60
N VAL A 614 -5.43 20.18 -11.38
CA VAL A 614 -4.65 20.82 -10.30
C VAL A 614 -5.17 20.39 -8.93
N THR A 615 -6.50 20.33 -8.76
CA THR A 615 -7.12 19.82 -7.53
C THR A 615 -6.72 18.38 -7.27
N GLN A 616 -6.73 17.52 -8.30
CA GLN A 616 -6.31 16.13 -8.20
C GLN A 616 -4.84 15.99 -7.78
N HIS A 617 -3.93 16.84 -8.28
CA HIS A 617 -2.52 16.82 -7.90
C HIS A 617 -2.33 17.10 -6.39
N TYR A 618 -2.82 18.24 -5.89
CA TYR A 618 -2.61 18.61 -4.49
C TYR A 618 -3.38 17.69 -3.53
N SER A 619 -4.61 17.29 -3.88
CA SER A 619 -5.40 16.36 -3.05
C SER A 619 -4.76 14.97 -2.96
N SER A 620 -4.20 14.44 -4.07
CA SER A 620 -3.52 13.15 -4.05
C SER A 620 -2.22 13.17 -3.25
N LYS A 621 -1.43 14.27 -3.32
CA LYS A 621 -0.26 14.46 -2.46
C LYS A 621 -0.64 14.53 -0.98
N PHE A 622 -1.70 15.25 -0.66
CA PHE A 622 -2.19 15.37 0.70
C PHE A 622 -2.70 14.01 1.23
N ALA A 623 -3.46 13.28 0.43
CA ALA A 623 -3.93 11.92 0.74
C ALA A 623 -2.76 10.95 0.98
N ALA A 624 -1.75 10.97 0.11
CA ALA A 624 -0.57 10.11 0.23
C ALA A 624 0.16 10.36 1.56
N GLN A 625 0.30 11.62 1.99
CA GLN A 625 0.93 11.95 3.26
C GLN A 625 0.12 11.48 4.50
N ILE A 626 -1.21 11.57 4.44
CA ILE A 626 -2.09 10.99 5.46
C ILE A 626 -1.87 9.49 5.54
N CYS A 627 -1.95 8.80 4.39
CA CYS A 627 -1.75 7.36 4.29
C CYS A 627 -0.39 6.93 4.84
N GLU A 628 0.70 7.61 4.48
CA GLU A 628 2.06 7.35 5.00
C GLU A 628 2.11 7.44 6.53
N THR A 629 1.47 8.47 7.11
CA THR A 629 1.41 8.63 8.58
C THR A 629 0.61 7.51 9.26
N LEU A 630 -0.41 6.98 8.56
CA LEU A 630 -1.28 5.91 9.05
C LEU A 630 -0.73 4.50 8.82
N GLU A 631 0.37 4.32 8.08
CA GLU A 631 0.93 2.98 7.77
C GLU A 631 1.24 2.13 9.02
N ILE A 632 1.42 2.77 10.18
CA ILE A 632 1.60 2.09 11.46
C ILE A 632 0.33 1.39 11.96
N VAL A 633 -0.87 1.85 11.57
CA VAL A 633 -2.16 1.35 12.06
C VAL A 633 -2.38 -0.13 11.70
N PRO A 634 -2.24 -0.57 10.43
CA PRO A 634 -2.31 -1.99 10.08
C PRO A 634 -1.36 -2.88 10.89
N VAL A 635 -0.13 -2.40 11.14
CA VAL A 635 0.89 -3.13 11.91
C VAL A 635 0.46 -3.26 13.37
N MET A 636 -0.05 -2.20 13.96
CA MET A 636 -0.58 -2.21 15.33
C MET A 636 -1.79 -3.12 15.47
N LEU A 637 -2.74 -3.08 14.52
CA LEU A 637 -3.90 -3.96 14.53
C LEU A 637 -3.45 -5.42 14.54
N LEU A 638 -2.63 -5.85 13.58
CA LEU A 638 -2.13 -7.23 13.51
C LEU A 638 -1.36 -7.63 14.78
N ARG A 639 -0.58 -6.71 15.37
CA ARG A 639 0.11 -6.96 16.65
C ARG A 639 -0.89 -7.16 17.79
N ILE A 640 -1.82 -6.24 18.00
CA ILE A 640 -2.84 -6.29 19.07
C ILE A 640 -3.64 -7.58 18.96
N PHE A 641 -4.04 -7.99 17.75
CA PHE A 641 -4.75 -9.25 17.53
C PHE A 641 -3.88 -10.50 17.75
N SER A 642 -2.58 -10.43 17.45
CA SER A 642 -1.66 -11.56 17.67
C SER A 642 -1.24 -11.76 19.13
N GLU A 643 -1.07 -10.67 19.89
CA GLU A 643 -0.68 -10.67 21.31
C GLU A 643 -1.90 -10.83 22.22
N GLY A 644 -3.01 -10.17 21.87
CA GLY A 644 -4.32 -10.33 22.49
C GLY A 644 -4.95 -11.62 22.04
N ALA A 645 -4.54 -12.73 22.64
CA ALA A 645 -5.06 -14.06 22.32
C ALA A 645 -6.60 -14.15 22.50
N PHE A 646 -7.33 -13.82 21.43
CA PHE A 646 -8.65 -14.35 21.08
C PHE A 646 -8.58 -15.87 20.79
N GLN A 647 -7.48 -16.54 21.17
CA GLN A 647 -7.40 -17.97 21.33
C GLN A 647 -8.43 -18.36 22.39
N THR A 648 -9.61 -18.74 21.93
CA THR A 648 -10.56 -19.50 22.74
C THR A 648 -9.77 -20.67 23.33
N GLY A 649 -9.65 -20.67 24.65
CA GLY A 649 -9.18 -21.87 25.34
C GLY A 649 -10.07 -23.03 24.94
N GLN A 650 -9.50 -24.24 24.89
CA GLN A 650 -10.27 -25.45 24.63
C GLN A 650 -11.58 -25.45 25.44
N PRO A 651 -12.73 -25.82 24.85
CA PRO A 651 -13.97 -25.94 25.60
C PRO A 651 -13.79 -26.96 26.72
N PHE A 652 -13.81 -26.50 27.97
CA PHE A 652 -13.64 -27.38 29.14
C PHE A 652 -14.96 -28.09 29.43
N HIS A 653 -14.94 -29.42 29.38
CA HIS A 653 -16.14 -30.25 29.60
C HIS A 653 -16.47 -30.51 31.08
N HIS A 654 -15.61 -30.14 32.03
CA HIS A 654 -15.87 -30.24 33.48
C HIS A 654 -15.27 -29.05 34.25
N LEU A 655 -16.12 -28.32 34.98
CA LEU A 655 -15.75 -27.18 35.82
C LEU A 655 -15.92 -27.56 37.31
N ASP A 656 -14.80 -27.68 38.04
CA ASP A 656 -14.82 -27.80 39.50
C ASP A 656 -15.10 -26.43 40.14
N LYS A 657 -16.06 -26.38 41.07
CA LYS A 657 -16.49 -25.15 41.77
C LYS A 657 -15.38 -24.43 42.54
N ASP A 658 -14.38 -25.18 43.02
CA ASP A 658 -13.30 -24.61 43.83
C ASP A 658 -12.21 -23.91 42.98
N ASN A 659 -12.19 -24.14 41.67
CA ASN A 659 -11.21 -23.55 40.73
C ASN A 659 -11.75 -22.32 39.96
N ILE A 660 -12.98 -21.87 40.23
CA ILE A 660 -13.65 -20.75 39.54
C ILE A 660 -12.80 -19.46 39.57
N HIS A 661 -12.13 -19.16 40.67
CA HIS A 661 -11.26 -17.98 40.77
C HIS A 661 -10.04 -18.04 39.83
N GLY A 662 -9.47 -19.23 39.60
CA GLY A 662 -8.39 -19.43 38.61
C GLY A 662 -8.90 -19.38 37.17
N PHE A 663 -10.18 -19.70 36.93
CA PHE A 663 -10.82 -19.63 35.62
C PHE A 663 -11.26 -18.23 35.20
N MET A 664 -11.48 -17.30 36.14
CA MET A 664 -11.89 -15.92 35.81
C MET A 664 -10.80 -15.14 35.05
N GLN A 665 -9.52 -15.48 35.22
CA GLN A 665 -8.36 -14.87 34.54
C GLN A 665 -8.51 -13.34 34.35
N LEU A 666 -8.78 -12.62 35.44
CA LEU A 666 -9.11 -11.18 35.42
C LEU A 666 -8.04 -10.34 34.70
N ASP A 667 -6.76 -10.70 34.85
CA ASP A 667 -5.67 -10.03 34.14
C ASP A 667 -5.77 -10.22 32.62
N ARG A 668 -6.17 -11.41 32.16
CA ARG A 668 -6.40 -11.69 30.74
C ARG A 668 -7.62 -10.93 30.23
N GLN A 669 -8.70 -10.88 31.00
CA GLN A 669 -9.89 -10.09 30.65
C GLN A 669 -9.58 -8.60 30.58
N LEU A 670 -8.77 -8.07 31.51
CA LEU A 670 -8.32 -6.68 31.49
C LEU A 670 -7.45 -6.39 30.25
N ASN A 671 -6.55 -7.30 29.89
CA ASN A 671 -5.72 -7.15 28.69
C ASN A 671 -6.55 -7.19 27.40
N LEU A 672 -7.56 -8.08 27.32
CA LEU A 672 -8.51 -8.10 26.21
C LEU A 672 -9.38 -6.84 26.16
N ALA A 673 -9.82 -6.31 27.30
CA ALA A 673 -10.58 -5.07 27.37
C ALA A 673 -9.74 -3.86 26.91
N LYS A 674 -8.45 -3.80 27.30
CA LYS A 674 -7.51 -2.79 26.81
C LYS A 674 -7.31 -2.90 25.30
N ALA A 675 -7.04 -4.10 24.79
CA ALA A 675 -6.90 -4.35 23.35
C ALA A 675 -8.18 -3.94 22.57
N ALA A 676 -9.36 -4.28 23.07
CA ALA A 676 -10.64 -3.90 22.46
C ALA A 676 -10.86 -2.39 22.48
N ASN A 677 -10.50 -1.71 23.57
CA ASN A 677 -10.53 -0.24 23.64
C ASN A 677 -9.57 0.39 22.63
N ASP A 678 -8.35 -0.12 22.51
CA ASP A 678 -7.37 0.35 21.54
C ASP A 678 -7.88 0.17 20.10
N ILE A 679 -8.47 -0.98 19.76
CA ILE A 679 -9.09 -1.22 18.45
C ILE A 679 -10.27 -0.27 18.21
N ALA A 680 -11.12 -0.02 19.21
CA ALA A 680 -12.24 0.90 19.10
C ALA A 680 -11.76 2.34 18.87
N ILE A 681 -10.68 2.78 19.54
CA ILE A 681 -10.06 4.09 19.32
C ILE A 681 -9.47 4.18 17.92
N LEU A 682 -8.78 3.13 17.45
CA LEU A 682 -8.23 3.08 16.09
C LEU A 682 -9.35 3.18 15.04
N SER A 683 -10.41 2.39 15.19
CA SER A 683 -11.59 2.40 14.31
C SER A 683 -12.28 3.77 14.30
N LYS A 684 -12.49 4.36 15.49
CA LYS A 684 -13.09 5.69 15.64
C LYS A 684 -12.22 6.77 15.00
N GLY A 685 -10.90 6.75 15.21
CA GLY A 685 -9.97 7.69 14.61
C GLY A 685 -9.95 7.62 13.08
N MET A 686 -9.93 6.42 12.52
CA MET A 686 -10.06 6.20 11.06
C MET A 686 -11.38 6.72 10.51
N THR A 687 -12.48 6.51 11.24
CA THR A 687 -13.81 6.99 10.85
C THR A 687 -13.91 8.52 10.89
N ILE A 688 -13.38 9.15 11.95
CA ILE A 688 -13.34 10.62 12.06
C ILE A 688 -12.50 11.20 10.94
N MET A 689 -11.31 10.63 10.70
CA MET A 689 -10.44 11.04 9.60
C MET A 689 -11.16 10.98 8.25
N SER A 690 -11.83 9.87 7.94
CA SER A 690 -12.60 9.71 6.70
C SER A 690 -13.71 10.78 6.57
N LYS A 691 -14.45 11.04 7.65
CA LYS A 691 -15.54 12.04 7.66
C LYS A 691 -15.02 13.47 7.52
N SER A 692 -13.95 13.83 8.21
CA SER A 692 -13.39 15.19 8.20
C SER A 692 -12.88 15.63 6.83
N PHE A 693 -12.44 14.69 5.99
CA PHE A 693 -11.93 14.96 4.65
C PHE A 693 -12.92 14.65 3.52
N PHE A 694 -14.16 14.25 3.86
CA PHE A 694 -15.20 13.96 2.88
C PHE A 694 -15.50 15.20 2.02
N GLY A 695 -15.46 15.04 0.70
CA GLY A 695 -15.68 16.13 -0.27
C GLY A 695 -14.48 17.07 -0.46
N LEU A 696 -13.46 17.01 0.41
CA LEU A 696 -12.20 17.77 0.25
C LEU A 696 -11.16 16.97 -0.54
N ILE A 697 -11.11 15.66 -0.30
CA ILE A 697 -10.10 14.75 -0.86
C ILE A 697 -10.77 13.42 -1.23
N ASN A 698 -10.35 12.82 -2.35
CA ASN A 698 -10.73 11.46 -2.71
C ASN A 698 -9.94 10.45 -1.87
N LEU A 699 -10.30 10.32 -0.58
CA LEU A 699 -9.63 9.47 0.40
C LEU A 699 -10.56 8.30 0.79
N ASP A 700 -10.31 7.12 0.24
CA ASP A 700 -11.00 5.89 0.64
C ASP A 700 -10.13 5.12 1.64
N LEU A 701 -10.22 5.50 2.92
CA LEU A 701 -9.43 4.88 3.98
C LEU A 701 -9.79 3.42 4.24
N GLN A 702 -11.02 3.00 3.92
CA GLN A 702 -11.43 1.61 4.10
C GLN A 702 -10.72 0.72 3.09
N LYS A 703 -10.78 1.06 1.80
CA LYS A 703 -10.03 0.33 0.76
C LYS A 703 -8.53 0.38 1.00
N TRP A 704 -8.00 1.55 1.36
CA TRP A 704 -6.59 1.69 1.69
C TRP A 704 -6.18 0.76 2.85
N LEU A 705 -7.00 0.66 3.90
CA LEU A 705 -6.75 -0.25 5.01
C LEU A 705 -6.79 -1.72 4.55
N GLU A 706 -7.75 -2.11 3.71
CA GLU A 706 -7.79 -3.45 3.12
C GLU A 706 -6.50 -3.78 2.33
N ASP A 707 -6.02 -2.85 1.50
CA ASP A 707 -4.79 -3.02 0.72
C ASP A 707 -3.54 -3.13 1.59
N GLN A 708 -3.43 -2.29 2.63
CA GLN A 708 -2.30 -2.37 3.55
C GLN A 708 -2.34 -3.64 4.41
N MET A 709 -3.52 -4.07 4.83
CA MET A 709 -3.70 -5.35 5.54
C MET A 709 -3.29 -6.52 4.65
N ARG A 710 -3.67 -6.53 3.36
CA ARG A 710 -3.23 -7.53 2.36
C ARG A 710 -1.71 -7.58 2.25
N LYS A 711 -1.08 -6.41 2.03
CA LYS A 711 0.38 -6.30 1.89
C LYS A 711 1.11 -6.79 3.14
N LYS A 712 0.68 -6.34 4.32
CA LYS A 712 1.33 -6.71 5.59
C LYS A 712 1.12 -8.18 5.94
N LEU A 713 -0.07 -8.73 5.70
CA LEU A 713 -0.33 -10.16 5.84
C LEU A 713 0.56 -10.98 4.90
N SER A 714 0.69 -10.56 3.64
CA SER A 714 1.56 -11.23 2.65
C SER A 714 3.03 -11.27 3.11
N GLU A 715 3.55 -10.16 3.64
CA GLU A 715 4.91 -10.10 4.20
C GLU A 715 5.07 -11.04 5.41
N LEU A 716 4.12 -11.02 6.35
CA LEU A 716 4.15 -11.90 7.53
C LEU A 716 4.12 -13.37 7.13
N LEU A 717 3.24 -13.75 6.21
CA LEU A 717 3.14 -15.12 5.69
C LEU A 717 4.43 -15.53 4.96
N LYS A 718 4.95 -14.70 4.05
CA LYS A 718 6.20 -14.98 3.32
C LYS A 718 7.37 -15.16 4.29
N ASN A 719 7.52 -14.28 5.28
CA ASN A 719 8.60 -14.39 6.27
C ASN A 719 8.50 -15.66 7.11
N ARG A 720 7.28 -16.05 7.52
CA ARG A 720 7.06 -17.28 8.29
C ARG A 720 7.26 -18.53 7.44
N LEU A 721 6.76 -18.57 6.22
CA LEU A 721 6.98 -19.68 5.28
C LEU A 721 8.47 -19.82 4.91
N ASN A 722 9.19 -18.73 4.70
CA ASN A 722 10.63 -18.75 4.42
C ASN A 722 11.46 -19.18 5.64
N SER A 723 10.98 -18.93 6.86
CA SER A 723 11.64 -19.42 8.08
C SER A 723 11.58 -20.95 8.23
N PHE A 724 10.73 -21.62 7.45
CA PHE A 724 10.70 -23.07 7.35
C PHE A 724 11.93 -23.58 6.58
N SER A 725 13.03 -23.78 7.32
CA SER A 725 14.19 -24.52 6.85
C SER A 725 14.29 -25.84 7.61
N VAL A 726 14.46 -26.93 6.85
CA VAL A 726 14.64 -28.26 7.40
C VAL A 726 15.80 -28.91 6.64
N PHE A 727 16.78 -29.44 7.39
CA PHE A 727 18.02 -30.00 6.87
C PHE A 727 17.79 -31.32 6.14
N SER A 728 18.65 -31.65 5.17
CA SER A 728 18.55 -32.80 4.25
C SER A 728 18.52 -34.20 4.89
N ASN A 729 18.58 -34.32 6.22
CA ASN A 729 18.54 -35.58 6.98
C ASN A 729 17.58 -35.51 8.19
N ALA A 730 16.44 -34.82 8.06
CA ALA A 730 15.50 -34.68 9.17
C ALA A 730 14.73 -35.99 9.45
N GLU A 731 14.61 -36.33 10.74
CA GLU A 731 13.71 -37.39 11.23
C GLU A 731 12.24 -36.99 10.99
N PRO A 732 11.34 -37.95 10.68
CA PRO A 732 9.94 -37.68 10.36
C PRO A 732 9.22 -36.93 11.50
N ASP A 733 9.50 -37.26 12.76
CA ASP A 733 8.91 -36.61 13.94
C ASP A 733 9.25 -35.11 14.03
N LYS A 734 10.47 -34.73 13.65
CA LYS A 734 10.93 -33.33 13.66
C LYS A 734 10.25 -32.52 12.55
N LEU A 735 9.97 -33.14 11.40
CA LEU A 735 9.23 -32.52 10.32
C LEU A 735 7.77 -32.29 10.71
N GLU A 736 7.11 -33.31 11.28
CA GLU A 736 5.73 -33.18 11.76
C GLU A 736 5.59 -32.14 12.87
N ALA A 737 6.53 -32.10 13.84
CA ALA A 737 6.51 -31.09 14.90
C ALA A 737 6.61 -29.67 14.33
N LYS A 738 7.51 -29.44 13.36
CA LYS A 738 7.64 -28.14 12.68
C LYS A 738 6.38 -27.78 11.89
N LEU A 739 5.79 -28.72 11.16
CA LEU A 739 4.53 -28.50 10.44
C LEU A 739 3.38 -28.17 11.41
N ARG A 740 3.29 -28.86 12.56
CA ARG A 740 2.29 -28.53 13.59
C ARG A 740 2.47 -27.10 14.13
N THR A 741 3.70 -26.67 14.40
CA THR A 741 3.96 -25.29 14.85
C THR A 741 3.56 -24.26 13.78
N LEU A 742 3.83 -24.56 12.51
CA LEU A 742 3.45 -23.69 11.40
C LEU A 742 1.93 -23.64 11.22
N SER A 743 1.26 -24.80 11.26
CA SER A 743 -0.20 -24.93 11.18
C SER A 743 -0.89 -24.11 12.25
N ASN A 744 -0.45 -24.23 13.51
CA ASN A 744 -1.01 -23.47 14.62
C ASN A 744 -0.85 -21.96 14.43
N HIS A 745 0.27 -21.52 13.84
CA HIS A 745 0.48 -20.11 13.55
C HIS A 745 -0.42 -19.60 12.42
N ILE A 746 -0.53 -20.35 11.31
CA ILE A 746 -1.41 -20.03 10.18
C ILE A 746 -2.87 -19.98 10.64
N MET A 747 -3.30 -20.95 11.45
CA MET A 747 -4.65 -20.97 12.03
C MET A 747 -4.88 -19.77 12.96
N SER A 748 -3.89 -19.42 13.79
CA SER A 748 -3.97 -18.23 14.63
C SER A 748 -4.15 -16.97 13.80
N LEU A 749 -3.46 -16.83 12.66
CA LEU A 749 -3.61 -15.68 11.76
C LEU A 749 -4.99 -15.65 11.09
N SER A 750 -5.52 -16.80 10.67
CA SER A 750 -6.89 -16.90 10.15
C SER A 750 -7.92 -16.39 11.17
N LEU A 751 -7.83 -16.86 12.42
CA LEU A 751 -8.72 -16.43 13.51
C LEU A 751 -8.58 -14.93 13.84
N THR A 752 -7.37 -14.37 13.72
CA THR A 752 -7.20 -12.92 13.88
C THR A 752 -7.91 -12.12 12.78
N MET A 753 -7.92 -12.63 11.54
CA MET A 753 -8.63 -11.97 10.44
C MET A 753 -10.15 -12.08 10.57
N GLU A 754 -10.67 -13.20 11.09
CA GLU A 754 -12.08 -13.33 11.48
C GLU A 754 -12.46 -12.29 12.55
N SER A 755 -11.62 -12.13 13.57
CA SER A 755 -11.85 -11.16 14.65
C SER A 755 -11.81 -9.70 14.15
N ILE A 756 -10.93 -9.40 13.19
CA ILE A 756 -10.85 -8.09 12.52
C ILE A 756 -12.14 -7.79 11.76
N GLN A 757 -12.70 -8.78 11.09
CA GLN A 757 -13.94 -8.62 10.32
C GLN A 757 -15.10 -8.16 11.22
N ASP A 758 -15.22 -8.75 12.41
CA ASP A 758 -16.27 -8.39 13.37
C ASP A 758 -16.10 -6.98 13.97
N LEU A 759 -14.86 -6.48 14.08
CA LEU A 759 -14.55 -5.23 14.78
C LEU A 759 -14.37 -4.01 13.86
N LEU A 760 -13.91 -4.22 12.62
CA LEU A 760 -13.52 -3.14 11.69
C LEU A 760 -14.38 -3.06 10.42
N ASN A 761 -15.43 -3.89 10.31
CA ASN A 761 -16.30 -3.97 9.13
C ASN A 761 -15.50 -4.15 7.82
N LEU A 762 -14.42 -4.94 7.90
CA LEU A 762 -13.58 -5.34 6.77
C LEU A 762 -13.91 -6.78 6.39
N ASN A 763 -13.75 -7.14 5.12
CA ASN A 763 -13.92 -8.53 4.68
C ASN A 763 -12.67 -9.38 5.02
N GLY A 764 -12.41 -9.60 6.32
CA GLY A 764 -11.23 -10.30 6.82
C GLY A 764 -11.03 -11.70 6.23
N ASN A 765 -12.11 -12.48 6.10
CA ASN A 765 -12.05 -13.84 5.52
C ASN A 765 -11.65 -13.82 4.04
N HIS A 766 -12.20 -12.89 3.27
CA HIS A 766 -11.85 -12.74 1.86
C HIS A 766 -10.40 -12.30 1.68
N ILE A 767 -9.94 -11.34 2.50
CA ILE A 767 -8.54 -10.90 2.50
C ILE A 767 -7.60 -12.07 2.83
N TRP A 768 -7.94 -12.89 3.83
CA TRP A 768 -7.17 -14.07 4.17
C TRP A 768 -7.10 -15.07 3.01
N GLU A 769 -8.24 -15.44 2.43
CA GLU A 769 -8.32 -16.43 1.35
C GLU A 769 -7.52 -15.99 0.12
N GLU A 770 -7.67 -14.73 -0.31
CA GLU A 770 -6.96 -14.20 -1.46
C GLU A 770 -5.44 -14.13 -1.22
N VAL A 771 -5.01 -13.54 -0.09
CA VAL A 771 -3.58 -13.36 0.20
C VAL A 771 -2.89 -14.70 0.41
N PHE A 772 -3.53 -15.63 1.13
CA PHE A 772 -2.97 -16.96 1.35
C PHE A 772 -2.83 -17.73 0.03
N THR A 773 -3.85 -17.66 -0.84
CA THR A 773 -3.81 -18.24 -2.19
C THR A 773 -2.70 -17.63 -3.04
N GLU A 774 -2.59 -16.30 -3.07
CA GLU A 774 -1.58 -15.58 -3.86
C GLU A 774 -0.15 -15.92 -3.40
N VAL A 775 0.10 -15.99 -2.09
CA VAL A 775 1.42 -16.35 -1.54
C VAL A 775 1.80 -17.78 -1.95
N LEU A 776 0.88 -18.73 -1.83
CA LEU A 776 1.11 -20.13 -2.23
C LEU A 776 1.32 -20.27 -3.74
N GLU A 777 0.57 -19.51 -4.54
CA GLU A 777 0.75 -19.45 -5.99
C GLU A 777 2.11 -18.89 -6.37
N HIS A 778 2.53 -17.80 -5.74
CA HIS A 778 3.85 -17.22 -5.96
C HIS A 778 4.96 -18.22 -5.61
N CYS A 779 4.84 -18.95 -4.49
CA CYS A 779 5.77 -20.01 -4.14
C CYS A 779 5.84 -21.09 -5.24
N ALA A 780 4.69 -21.60 -5.70
CA ALA A 780 4.65 -22.63 -6.73
C ALA A 780 5.19 -22.15 -8.10
N GLN A 781 4.87 -20.92 -8.50
CA GLN A 781 5.35 -20.32 -9.75
C GLN A 781 6.88 -20.14 -9.74
N ARG A 782 7.47 -19.71 -8.62
CA ARG A 782 8.92 -19.61 -8.49
C ARG A 782 9.62 -20.95 -8.66
N GLU A 783 9.10 -22.01 -8.03
CA GLU A 783 9.64 -23.37 -8.19
C GLU A 783 9.49 -23.87 -9.64
N HIS A 784 8.33 -23.63 -10.28
CA HIS A 784 8.14 -23.95 -11.70
C HIS A 784 9.16 -23.25 -12.61
N ALA A 785 9.42 -21.96 -12.37
CA ALA A 785 10.42 -21.21 -13.12
C ALA A 785 11.83 -21.75 -12.89
N GLY A 786 12.15 -22.14 -11.65
CA GLY A 786 13.40 -22.82 -11.30
C GLY A 786 13.61 -24.12 -12.07
N TYR A 787 12.59 -24.99 -12.11
CA TYR A 787 12.66 -26.25 -12.88
C TYR A 787 12.79 -26.00 -14.39
N ARG A 788 12.08 -25.02 -14.95
CA ARG A 788 12.18 -24.67 -16.37
C ARG A 788 13.59 -24.18 -16.73
N LYS A 789 14.20 -23.28 -15.94
CA LYS A 789 15.56 -22.77 -16.22
C LYS A 789 16.61 -23.88 -16.22
N ARG A 790 16.47 -24.90 -15.36
CA ARG A 790 17.39 -26.05 -15.30
C ARG A 790 17.31 -26.94 -16.54
N ARG A 791 16.16 -26.99 -17.22
CA ARG A 791 15.97 -27.70 -18.49
C ARG A 791 16.87 -27.15 -19.60
N ASP A 792 17.07 -25.83 -19.62
CA ASP A 792 17.84 -25.14 -20.67
C ASP A 792 19.36 -25.29 -20.47
N SER A 793 19.81 -25.50 -19.22
CA SER A 793 21.20 -25.86 -18.90
C SER A 793 21.45 -27.36 -19.11
N ARG A 794 21.86 -27.77 -20.32
CA ARG A 794 22.16 -29.16 -20.72
C ARG A 794 23.33 -29.78 -19.93
N ILE A 795 23.11 -30.18 -18.68
CA ILE A 795 24.10 -30.93 -17.87
C ILE A 795 23.51 -32.31 -17.52
N SER A 796 24.36 -33.33 -17.62
CA SER A 796 24.14 -34.78 -17.64
C SER A 796 23.07 -35.41 -16.70
N PRO A 797 22.56 -36.63 -17.03
CA PRO A 797 21.35 -37.23 -16.43
C PRO A 797 21.49 -37.82 -15.01
N SER A 798 22.65 -37.66 -14.35
CA SER A 798 22.97 -38.39 -13.10
C SER A 798 22.71 -37.61 -11.79
N TYR A 799 22.14 -36.39 -11.85
CA TYR A 799 22.07 -35.49 -10.68
C TYR A 799 20.68 -35.32 -10.03
N LEU A 800 19.66 -36.12 -10.39
CA LEU A 800 18.31 -35.99 -9.80
C LEU A 800 18.14 -36.61 -8.40
N LYS A 801 19.20 -37.21 -7.81
CA LYS A 801 19.15 -37.78 -6.44
C LYS A 801 19.33 -36.74 -5.32
N GLU A 802 19.71 -35.51 -5.66
CA GLU A 802 19.69 -34.37 -4.76
C GLU A 802 19.00 -33.25 -5.53
N LEU A 803 17.85 -32.73 -5.08
CA LEU A 803 17.37 -31.42 -5.52
C LEU A 803 18.13 -30.39 -4.69
N PRO A 804 19.25 -29.77 -5.13
CA PRO A 804 19.88 -28.75 -4.33
C PRO A 804 19.22 -27.41 -4.68
N ASN A 805 18.93 -26.62 -3.65
CA ASN A 805 18.38 -25.27 -3.69
C ASN A 805 16.91 -25.20 -4.16
N ALA A 806 15.99 -25.66 -3.31
CA ALA A 806 14.63 -25.12 -3.31
C ALA A 806 14.69 -23.69 -2.73
N GLU A 807 13.95 -22.75 -3.32
CA GLU A 807 13.94 -21.35 -2.86
C GLU A 807 12.74 -21.05 -1.94
N THR A 808 11.70 -21.89 -1.98
CA THR A 808 10.42 -21.64 -1.32
C THR A 808 10.01 -22.76 -0.37
N PHE A 809 9.06 -22.47 0.52
CA PHE A 809 8.46 -23.45 1.44
C PHE A 809 7.95 -24.72 0.73
N LEU A 810 7.18 -24.56 -0.36
CA LEU A 810 6.63 -25.70 -1.11
C LEU A 810 7.74 -26.55 -1.75
N GLY A 811 8.81 -25.93 -2.24
CA GLY A 811 9.98 -26.63 -2.77
C GLY A 811 10.72 -27.42 -1.70
N HIS A 812 11.01 -26.80 -0.54
CA HIS A 812 11.69 -27.47 0.58
C HIS A 812 10.89 -28.66 1.10
N LEU A 813 9.58 -28.49 1.25
CA LEU A 813 8.69 -29.56 1.70
C LEU A 813 8.62 -30.69 0.66
N LEU A 814 8.48 -30.37 -0.63
CA LEU A 814 8.47 -31.36 -1.69
C LEU A 814 9.78 -32.17 -1.71
N CYS A 815 10.94 -31.52 -1.56
CA CYS A 815 12.22 -32.21 -1.50
C CYS A 815 12.27 -33.23 -0.35
N GLN A 816 11.70 -32.89 0.81
CA GLN A 816 11.68 -33.78 1.98
C GLN A 816 10.72 -34.94 1.82
N VAL A 817 9.53 -34.67 1.29
CA VAL A 817 8.57 -35.72 0.94
C VAL A 817 9.20 -36.70 -0.05
N LEU A 818 9.94 -36.22 -1.05
CA LEU A 818 10.65 -37.07 -2.02
C LEU A 818 11.80 -37.88 -1.40
N GLN A 819 12.52 -37.31 -0.43
CA GLN A 819 13.58 -38.03 0.30
C GLN A 819 13.02 -39.14 1.19
N LEU A 820 11.92 -38.89 1.91
CA LEU A 820 11.27 -39.86 2.79
C LEU A 820 10.58 -40.99 2.03
N THR A 821 10.07 -40.71 0.83
CA THR A 821 9.37 -41.68 -0.03
C THR A 821 10.27 -42.32 -1.11
N CYS A 822 11.59 -42.18 -0.98
CA CYS A 822 12.55 -42.70 -1.94
C CYS A 822 12.42 -44.24 -2.09
N PRO A 823 12.18 -44.77 -3.31
CA PRO A 823 11.97 -46.21 -3.55
C PRO A 823 13.15 -47.10 -3.14
N SER A 824 14.35 -46.53 -2.97
CA SER A 824 15.53 -47.26 -2.49
C SER A 824 15.59 -47.41 -0.96
N ARG A 825 14.84 -46.59 -0.22
CA ARG A 825 14.91 -46.46 1.25
C ARG A 825 13.58 -46.76 1.96
N SER A 826 12.45 -46.65 1.26
CA SER A 826 11.10 -46.84 1.79
C SER A 826 10.30 -47.85 0.96
N VAL A 827 9.38 -48.58 1.60
CA VAL A 827 8.42 -49.48 0.96
C VAL A 827 7.00 -48.94 1.15
N PHE A 828 6.24 -48.86 0.06
CA PHE A 828 4.84 -48.45 0.08
C PHE A 828 3.92 -49.65 0.37
N ILE A 829 3.06 -49.51 1.38
CA ILE A 829 2.09 -50.53 1.79
C ILE A 829 0.68 -50.03 1.48
N GLU A 830 0.05 -50.57 0.44
CA GLU A 830 -1.26 -50.11 -0.05
C GLU A 830 -2.39 -50.17 1.00
N PRO A 831 -2.56 -51.26 1.79
CA PRO A 831 -3.60 -51.31 2.83
C PRO A 831 -3.48 -50.24 3.91
N LEU A 832 -2.26 -49.78 4.17
CA LEU A 832 -1.97 -48.73 5.15
C LEU A 832 -1.86 -47.34 4.51
N SER A 833 -1.83 -47.27 3.17
CA SER A 833 -1.70 -46.01 2.40
C SER A 833 -0.54 -45.13 2.89
N GLY A 834 0.62 -45.75 3.15
CA GLY A 834 1.80 -45.09 3.71
C GLY A 834 3.12 -45.77 3.36
N TRP A 835 4.22 -45.07 3.65
CA TRP A 835 5.60 -45.51 3.43
C TRP A 835 6.27 -45.91 4.74
N PHE A 836 6.94 -47.07 4.72
CA PHE A 836 7.60 -47.64 5.89
C PHE A 836 9.08 -47.87 5.61
N ASN A 837 9.92 -47.72 6.64
CA ASN A 837 11.32 -48.10 6.56
C ASN A 837 11.49 -49.62 6.72
N ALA A 838 12.72 -50.12 6.55
CA ALA A 838 13.03 -51.54 6.71
C ALA A 838 12.90 -52.06 8.17
N GLU A 839 12.75 -51.16 9.14
CA GLU A 839 12.57 -51.43 10.57
C GLU A 839 11.09 -51.46 10.99
N GLY A 840 10.17 -51.12 10.08
CA GLY A 840 8.72 -51.08 10.33
C GLY A 840 8.18 -49.76 10.89
N GLN A 841 9.00 -48.70 10.95
CA GLN A 841 8.53 -47.35 11.30
C GLN A 841 7.87 -46.67 10.10
N GLU A 842 6.75 -46.00 10.36
CA GLU A 842 6.05 -45.16 9.38
C GLU A 842 6.88 -43.90 9.12
N LEU A 843 7.25 -43.67 7.87
CA LEU A 843 7.98 -42.48 7.43
C LEU A 843 7.03 -41.37 6.98
N LEU A 844 5.95 -41.74 6.29
CA LEU A 844 4.94 -40.83 5.76
C LEU A 844 3.63 -41.59 5.56
N GLY A 845 2.51 -41.06 6.04
CA GLY A 845 1.19 -41.63 5.80
C GLY A 845 0.06 -40.60 5.85
N LEU A 846 -1.16 -41.06 6.07
CA LEU A 846 -2.36 -40.21 5.98
C LEU A 846 -2.36 -39.08 7.01
N HIS A 847 -1.85 -39.33 8.22
CA HIS A 847 -1.72 -38.30 9.27
C HIS A 847 -0.86 -37.11 8.86
N PHE A 848 0.24 -37.38 8.15
CA PHE A 848 1.09 -36.32 7.59
C PHE A 848 0.31 -35.46 6.58
N PHE A 849 -0.49 -36.06 5.70
CA PHE A 849 -1.32 -35.33 4.74
C PHE A 849 -2.48 -34.56 5.39
N ASP A 850 -2.97 -35.00 6.55
CA ASP A 850 -3.92 -34.25 7.37
C ASP A 850 -3.28 -32.98 7.95
N LEU A 851 -2.08 -33.11 8.51
CA LEU A 851 -1.28 -31.97 8.98
C LEU A 851 -0.91 -31.03 7.82
N PHE A 852 -0.62 -31.58 6.65
CA PHE A 852 -0.29 -30.80 5.47
C PHE A 852 -1.50 -30.03 4.91
N ASP A 853 -2.69 -30.65 4.84
CA ASP A 853 -3.94 -29.94 4.49
C ASP A 853 -4.23 -28.81 5.49
N ALA A 854 -3.98 -29.02 6.79
CA ALA A 854 -4.16 -27.97 7.80
C ALA A 854 -3.18 -26.79 7.62
N CYS A 855 -1.96 -27.04 7.10
CA CYS A 855 -0.97 -25.99 6.86
C CYS A 855 -1.22 -25.20 5.57
N VAL A 856 -1.64 -25.88 4.50
CA VAL A 856 -1.55 -25.37 3.12
C VAL A 856 -2.92 -25.28 2.42
N GLY A 857 -3.92 -25.96 2.97
CA GLY A 857 -5.27 -26.01 2.43
C GLY A 857 -5.36 -26.69 1.07
N GLN A 858 -6.57 -26.63 0.49
CA GLN A 858 -6.90 -27.25 -0.79
C GLN A 858 -6.08 -26.65 -1.95
N VAL A 859 -5.91 -25.33 -1.96
CA VAL A 859 -5.19 -24.61 -3.02
C VAL A 859 -3.75 -25.11 -3.10
N GLY A 860 -3.00 -25.09 -1.99
CA GLY A 860 -1.59 -25.47 -2.09
C GLY A 860 -1.37 -26.98 -2.23
N LEU A 861 -2.31 -27.84 -1.81
CA LEU A 861 -2.33 -29.26 -2.21
C LEU A 861 -2.47 -29.41 -3.74
N ALA A 862 -3.38 -28.65 -4.36
CA ALA A 862 -3.53 -28.63 -5.82
C ALA A 862 -2.31 -28.01 -6.54
N ARG A 863 -1.60 -27.06 -5.90
CA ARG A 863 -0.33 -26.53 -6.40
C ARG A 863 0.81 -27.55 -6.28
N LEU A 864 0.88 -28.32 -5.19
CA LEU A 864 1.80 -29.45 -5.07
C LEU A 864 1.53 -30.49 -6.17
N ASP A 865 0.27 -30.83 -6.42
CA ASP A 865 -0.11 -31.71 -7.53
C ASP A 865 0.35 -31.18 -8.89
N SER A 866 0.30 -29.86 -9.09
CA SER A 866 0.84 -29.20 -10.30
C SER A 866 2.35 -29.37 -10.42
N LEU A 867 3.10 -29.17 -9.34
CA LEU A 867 4.56 -29.36 -9.30
C LEU A 867 4.94 -30.82 -9.60
N LEU A 868 4.23 -31.78 -8.99
CA LEU A 868 4.40 -33.22 -9.25
C LEU A 868 4.10 -33.56 -10.72
N THR A 869 3.09 -32.94 -11.34
CA THR A 869 2.76 -33.12 -12.77
C THR A 869 3.92 -32.71 -13.67
N VAL A 870 4.58 -31.58 -13.37
CA VAL A 870 5.74 -31.08 -14.12
C VAL A 870 6.92 -32.06 -13.99
N LEU A 871 7.22 -32.52 -12.77
CA LEU A 871 8.27 -33.50 -12.53
C LEU A 871 7.99 -34.84 -13.23
N ILE A 872 6.75 -35.32 -13.23
CA ILE A 872 6.35 -36.55 -13.93
C ILE A 872 6.58 -36.38 -15.43
N LYS A 873 6.14 -35.25 -16.01
CA LYS A 873 6.34 -34.97 -17.43
C LYS A 873 7.83 -34.99 -17.80
N GLU A 874 8.68 -34.30 -17.05
CA GLU A 874 10.12 -34.26 -17.31
C GLU A 874 10.75 -35.66 -17.22
N ASN A 875 10.38 -36.45 -16.23
CA ASN A 875 10.92 -37.80 -16.06
C ASN A 875 10.38 -38.80 -17.07
N LEU A 876 9.16 -38.64 -17.55
CA LEU A 876 8.61 -39.43 -18.66
C LEU A 876 9.30 -39.06 -20.00
N GLU A 877 9.62 -37.79 -20.24
CA GLU A 877 10.42 -37.36 -21.40
C GLU A 877 11.85 -37.93 -21.32
N ASN A 878 12.45 -37.93 -20.12
CA ASN A 878 13.73 -38.59 -19.83
C ASN A 878 13.64 -40.10 -20.08
N ALA A 879 12.58 -40.76 -19.63
CA ALA A 879 12.37 -42.20 -19.81
C ALA A 879 12.17 -42.58 -21.28
N SER A 880 11.46 -41.75 -22.06
CA SER A 880 11.33 -41.90 -23.52
C SER A 880 12.67 -41.77 -24.23
N ARG A 881 13.46 -40.75 -23.87
CA ARG A 881 14.84 -40.59 -24.38
C ARG A 881 15.74 -41.76 -23.99
N GLY A 882 15.70 -42.18 -22.73
CA GLY A 882 16.45 -43.34 -22.22
C GLY A 882 16.09 -44.62 -22.97
N LEU A 883 14.80 -44.85 -23.21
CA LEU A 883 14.33 -46.00 -23.97
C LEU A 883 14.77 -45.95 -25.44
N LYS A 884 14.75 -44.77 -26.09
CA LYS A 884 15.28 -44.60 -27.46
C LYS A 884 16.78 -44.92 -27.54
N ILE A 885 17.55 -44.60 -26.48
CA ILE A 885 18.98 -44.94 -26.36
C ILE A 885 19.19 -46.44 -26.10
N LEU A 886 18.30 -47.10 -25.35
CA LEU A 886 18.34 -48.55 -25.11
C LEU A 886 17.93 -49.37 -26.35
N LEU A 887 16.99 -48.86 -27.16
CA LEU A 887 16.54 -49.43 -28.43
C LEU A 887 17.47 -49.08 -29.60
N ASN A 888 18.76 -49.37 -29.47
CA ASN A 888 19.71 -49.24 -30.58
C ASN A 888 19.39 -50.22 -31.71
N ALA A 889 19.86 -49.94 -32.94
CA ALA A 889 19.59 -50.75 -34.14
C ALA A 889 19.85 -52.27 -33.94
N ARG A 890 20.90 -52.61 -33.19
CA ARG A 890 21.25 -53.99 -32.82
C ARG A 890 20.19 -54.66 -31.91
N CYS A 891 19.66 -53.95 -30.93
CA CYS A 891 18.60 -54.47 -30.05
C CYS A 891 17.29 -54.69 -30.82
N LEU A 892 16.97 -53.78 -31.76
CA LEU A 892 15.78 -53.90 -32.61
C LEU A 892 15.85 -55.10 -33.55
N GLU A 893 17.02 -55.42 -34.11
CA GLU A 893 17.22 -56.62 -34.93
C GLU A 893 17.06 -57.92 -34.12
N GLU A 894 17.59 -57.98 -32.90
CA GLU A 894 17.44 -59.14 -32.03
C GLU A 894 15.99 -59.29 -31.51
N LEU A 895 15.29 -58.19 -31.21
CA LEU A 895 13.87 -58.22 -30.86
C LEU A 895 12.99 -58.71 -32.03
N ARG A 896 13.33 -58.38 -33.28
CA ARG A 896 12.63 -58.90 -34.47
C ARG A 896 12.86 -60.40 -34.67
N LYS A 897 14.07 -60.91 -34.39
CA LYS A 897 14.35 -62.36 -34.43
C LYS A 897 13.57 -63.11 -33.34
N LEU A 898 13.53 -62.56 -32.13
CA LEU A 898 12.78 -63.13 -31.01
C LEU A 898 11.26 -63.07 -31.25
N ASP A 899 10.76 -62.04 -31.93
CA ASP A 899 9.35 -61.94 -32.31
C ASP A 899 8.88 -63.12 -33.18
N ASN A 900 9.65 -63.43 -34.22
CA ASN A 900 9.38 -64.57 -35.10
C ASN A 900 9.40 -65.91 -34.34
N SER A 901 10.15 -66.01 -33.24
CA SER A 901 10.26 -67.22 -32.41
C SER A 901 9.16 -67.37 -31.35
N LEU A 902 8.59 -66.26 -30.87
CA LEU A 902 7.58 -66.23 -29.81
C LEU A 902 6.14 -66.36 -30.34
N GLY A 903 5.92 -66.11 -31.64
CA GLY A 903 4.60 -66.27 -32.28
C GLY A 903 3.52 -65.32 -31.74
N PRO A 904 2.24 -65.49 -32.13
CA PRO A 904 1.15 -64.69 -31.60
C PRO A 904 0.94 -64.98 -30.11
N ALA A 905 0.69 -63.93 -29.31
CA ALA A 905 0.62 -64.00 -27.85
C ALA A 905 -0.51 -64.90 -27.30
N THR A 906 -1.44 -65.35 -28.14
CA THR A 906 -2.48 -66.33 -27.80
C THR A 906 -1.99 -67.79 -27.83
N SER A 907 -0.86 -68.07 -28.51
CA SER A 907 -0.28 -69.40 -28.71
C SER A 907 0.93 -69.67 -27.80
N LEU A 908 1.20 -70.95 -27.52
CA LEU A 908 2.40 -71.40 -26.83
C LEU A 908 3.56 -71.54 -27.85
N PRO A 909 4.72 -70.90 -27.65
CA PRO A 909 5.86 -71.02 -28.55
C PRO A 909 6.43 -72.44 -28.59
N LEU A 910 6.94 -72.87 -29.75
CA LEU A 910 7.55 -74.20 -29.95
C LEU A 910 8.84 -74.43 -29.13
N LEU A 911 9.50 -73.36 -28.69
CA LEU A 911 10.67 -73.37 -27.81
C LEU A 911 10.26 -72.89 -26.42
N LEU A 912 9.73 -73.81 -25.61
CA LEU A 912 9.33 -73.58 -24.22
C LEU A 912 10.52 -73.03 -23.39
N GLY A 913 10.37 -71.83 -22.82
CA GLY A 913 11.28 -71.22 -21.81
C GLY A 913 12.64 -70.66 -22.30
N SER A 914 13.28 -71.23 -23.31
CA SER A 914 14.63 -70.79 -23.77
C SER A 914 14.63 -69.41 -24.46
N SER A 915 13.55 -69.08 -25.18
CA SER A 915 13.40 -67.79 -25.88
C SER A 915 13.29 -66.60 -24.93
N TYR A 916 12.59 -66.77 -23.80
CA TYR A 916 12.48 -65.74 -22.76
C TYR A 916 13.77 -65.59 -21.95
N THR A 917 14.48 -66.68 -21.65
CA THR A 917 15.79 -66.62 -20.98
C THR A 917 16.89 -65.99 -21.85
N GLN A 918 16.84 -66.20 -23.16
CA GLN A 918 17.71 -65.51 -24.13
C GLN A 918 17.37 -64.01 -24.24
N MET A 919 16.09 -63.64 -24.17
CA MET A 919 15.62 -62.25 -24.12
C MET A 919 16.11 -61.52 -22.86
N ILE A 920 16.09 -62.16 -21.69
CA ILE A 920 16.58 -61.57 -20.42
C ILE A 920 18.09 -61.28 -20.50
N ARG A 921 18.89 -62.22 -21.03
CA ARG A 921 20.35 -62.07 -21.15
C ARG A 921 20.81 -60.91 -22.02
N ILE A 922 20.00 -60.48 -22.99
CA ILE A 922 20.34 -59.37 -23.90
C ILE A 922 20.29 -58.02 -23.16
N PHE A 923 19.43 -57.88 -22.14
CA PHE A 923 19.15 -56.59 -21.53
C PHE A 923 19.62 -56.45 -20.06
N ASP A 924 20.03 -57.54 -19.39
CA ASP A 924 20.33 -57.63 -17.94
C ASP A 924 21.16 -56.48 -17.33
N PRO A 925 22.28 -56.00 -17.91
CA PRO A 925 23.10 -54.92 -17.31
C PRO A 925 22.69 -53.49 -17.72
N SER A 926 21.70 -53.34 -18.63
CA SER A 926 21.38 -52.04 -19.26
C SER A 926 20.16 -51.32 -18.65
N TRP A 927 19.44 -51.97 -17.74
CA TRP A 927 18.18 -51.47 -17.20
C TRP A 927 18.30 -50.42 -16.10
N ASP A 928 19.39 -50.40 -15.33
CA ASP A 928 19.48 -49.66 -14.06
C ASP A 928 19.08 -48.16 -14.14
N PRO A 929 19.55 -47.37 -15.13
CA PRO A 929 19.13 -45.96 -15.26
C PRO A 929 17.64 -45.82 -15.58
N TRP A 930 17.08 -46.74 -16.37
CA TRP A 930 15.68 -46.70 -16.78
C TRP A 930 14.75 -47.17 -15.65
N ILE A 931 15.15 -48.20 -14.89
CA ILE A 931 14.42 -48.64 -13.68
C ILE A 931 14.37 -47.50 -12.66
N ASP A 932 15.49 -46.83 -12.39
CA ASP A 932 15.53 -45.69 -11.46
C ASP A 932 14.56 -44.57 -11.91
N THR A 933 14.52 -44.24 -13.21
CA THR A 933 13.57 -43.24 -13.74
C THR A 933 12.10 -43.67 -13.63
N LEU A 934 11.77 -44.94 -13.92
CA LEU A 934 10.42 -45.47 -13.81
C LEU A 934 9.97 -45.56 -12.34
N ALA A 935 10.83 -46.02 -11.45
CA ALA A 935 10.57 -46.07 -10.02
C ALA A 935 10.30 -44.66 -9.46
N PHE A 936 11.04 -43.64 -9.92
CA PHE A 936 10.79 -42.26 -9.55
C PHE A 936 9.45 -41.73 -10.09
N VAL A 937 9.09 -42.03 -11.35
CA VAL A 937 7.76 -41.69 -11.89
C VAL A 937 6.65 -42.35 -11.08
N GLY A 938 6.82 -43.61 -10.67
CA GLY A 938 5.87 -44.30 -9.82
C GLY A 938 5.75 -43.73 -8.41
N GLN A 939 6.87 -43.30 -7.81
CA GLN A 939 6.88 -42.58 -6.54
C GLN A 939 6.03 -41.29 -6.62
N LEU A 940 6.25 -40.49 -7.68
CA LEU A 940 5.50 -39.26 -7.90
C LEU A 940 4.00 -39.52 -8.12
N GLN A 941 3.65 -40.60 -8.83
CA GLN A 941 2.26 -40.99 -9.07
C GLN A 941 1.55 -41.49 -7.80
N LEU A 942 2.25 -42.24 -6.95
CA LEU A 942 1.74 -42.62 -5.62
C LEU A 942 1.48 -41.39 -4.75
N LEU A 943 2.40 -40.42 -4.74
CA LEU A 943 2.20 -39.14 -4.04
C LEU A 943 0.99 -38.37 -4.59
N ARG A 944 0.84 -38.26 -5.92
CA ARG A 944 -0.35 -37.64 -6.53
C ARG A 944 -1.64 -38.37 -6.15
N SER A 945 -1.62 -39.69 -6.03
CA SER A 945 -2.79 -40.48 -5.63
C SER A 945 -3.25 -40.17 -4.20
N LEU A 946 -2.32 -40.02 -3.25
CA LEU A 946 -2.66 -39.64 -1.87
C LEU A 946 -3.09 -38.17 -1.77
N VAL A 947 -2.45 -37.26 -2.51
CA VAL A 947 -2.87 -35.86 -2.60
C VAL A 947 -4.30 -35.75 -3.16
N SER A 948 -4.61 -36.48 -4.23
CA SER A 948 -5.96 -36.50 -4.83
C SER A 948 -6.98 -37.12 -3.88
N LEU A 949 -6.62 -38.18 -3.16
CA LEU A 949 -7.49 -38.79 -2.15
C LEU A 949 -7.78 -37.81 -1.01
N LYS A 950 -6.75 -37.07 -0.55
CA LYS A 950 -6.91 -36.07 0.50
C LYS A 950 -7.77 -34.89 0.04
N LEU A 951 -7.52 -34.34 -1.16
CA LEU A 951 -8.34 -33.29 -1.77
C LEU A 951 -9.81 -33.70 -1.89
N LYS A 952 -10.06 -34.93 -2.38
CA LYS A 952 -11.42 -35.48 -2.49
C LYS A 952 -12.09 -35.63 -1.12
N SER A 953 -11.37 -36.10 -0.12
CA SER A 953 -11.89 -36.20 1.25
C SER A 953 -12.21 -34.82 1.85
N ALA A 954 -11.33 -33.84 1.67
CA ALA A 954 -11.50 -32.48 2.17
C ALA A 954 -12.65 -31.76 1.46
N CYS A 955 -12.81 -31.95 0.15
CA CYS A 955 -13.93 -31.41 -0.63
C CYS A 955 -15.27 -32.00 -0.17
N LYS A 956 -15.34 -33.32 0.09
CA LYS A 956 -16.56 -33.97 0.59
C LYS A 956 -16.99 -33.44 1.97
N VAL A 957 -16.02 -33.15 2.84
CA VAL A 957 -16.28 -32.65 4.20
C VAL A 957 -16.60 -31.14 4.20
N LYS A 958 -15.77 -30.32 3.55
CA LYS A 958 -15.89 -28.85 3.58
C LYS A 958 -16.92 -28.30 2.59
N ALA A 959 -17.15 -28.97 1.46
CA ALA A 959 -17.95 -28.49 0.33
C ALA A 959 -18.81 -29.61 -0.31
N GLY A 960 -19.62 -30.30 0.50
CA GLY A 960 -20.39 -31.48 0.05
C GLY A 960 -21.33 -31.23 -1.14
N ILE A 961 -21.92 -30.04 -1.25
CA ILE A 961 -22.80 -29.65 -2.38
C ILE A 961 -22.00 -29.53 -3.69
N ILE A 962 -20.80 -28.93 -3.63
CA ILE A 962 -19.93 -28.79 -4.80
C ILE A 962 -19.44 -30.17 -5.23
N SER A 963 -19.05 -31.02 -4.27
CA SER A 963 -18.64 -32.39 -4.54
C SER A 963 -19.75 -33.19 -5.25
N SER A 964 -21.00 -33.11 -4.80
CA SER A 964 -22.11 -33.86 -5.41
C SER A 964 -22.48 -33.31 -6.80
N ALA A 965 -22.48 -31.98 -6.96
CA ALA A 965 -22.69 -31.35 -8.26
C ALA A 965 -21.59 -31.75 -9.27
N MET A 966 -20.33 -31.80 -8.81
CA MET A 966 -19.20 -32.19 -9.64
C MET A 966 -19.26 -33.67 -10.03
N GLU A 967 -19.58 -34.56 -9.10
CA GLU A 967 -19.80 -36.00 -9.37
C GLU A 967 -20.95 -36.20 -10.37
N GLY A 968 -22.06 -35.47 -10.22
CA GLY A 968 -23.19 -35.50 -11.15
C GLY A 968 -22.83 -34.99 -12.55
N MET A 969 -22.09 -33.89 -12.64
CA MET A 969 -21.61 -33.33 -13.91
C MET A 969 -20.62 -34.29 -14.60
N LEU A 970 -19.70 -34.89 -13.86
CA LEU A 970 -18.78 -35.92 -14.35
C LEU A 970 -19.50 -37.15 -14.89
N ALA A 971 -20.52 -37.64 -14.16
CA ALA A 971 -21.32 -38.78 -14.61
C ALA A 971 -22.06 -38.47 -15.92
N SER A 972 -22.63 -37.25 -16.03
CA SER A 972 -23.29 -36.78 -17.25
C SER A 972 -22.32 -36.70 -18.43
N ILE A 973 -21.14 -36.08 -18.25
CA ILE A 973 -20.12 -35.97 -19.30
C ILE A 973 -19.64 -37.36 -19.75
N ASN A 974 -19.38 -38.27 -18.80
CA ASN A 974 -18.97 -39.63 -19.11
C ASN A 974 -20.05 -40.40 -19.89
N SER A 975 -21.34 -40.18 -19.58
CA SER A 975 -22.46 -40.77 -20.33
C SER A 975 -22.60 -40.22 -21.75
N GLN A 976 -22.09 -39.01 -22.01
CA GLN A 976 -22.19 -38.33 -23.31
C GLN A 976 -20.87 -38.30 -24.10
N ARG A 977 -19.83 -38.98 -23.60
CA ARG A 977 -18.46 -38.98 -24.17
C ARG A 977 -18.44 -39.30 -25.67
N ASP A 978 -19.26 -40.24 -26.12
CA ASP A 978 -19.34 -40.65 -27.53
C ASP A 978 -20.03 -39.64 -28.45
N LYS A 979 -20.88 -38.76 -27.89
CA LYS A 979 -21.53 -37.66 -28.63
C LYS A 979 -20.59 -36.46 -28.73
N ILE A 980 -19.87 -36.15 -27.65
CA ILE A 980 -18.88 -35.07 -27.57
C ILE A 980 -17.69 -35.32 -28.52
N LEU A 981 -17.24 -36.59 -28.65
CA LEU A 981 -16.17 -36.96 -29.58
C LEU A 981 -16.55 -36.83 -31.07
N LYS A 982 -17.86 -36.75 -31.38
CA LYS A 982 -18.40 -36.70 -32.75
C LYS A 982 -18.74 -35.27 -33.20
N SER A 983 -18.90 -34.31 -32.30
CA SER A 983 -19.19 -32.90 -32.61
C SER A 983 -17.89 -32.11 -32.90
N LYS A 984 -17.37 -32.21 -34.12
CA LYS A 984 -16.21 -31.43 -34.61
C LYS A 984 -16.67 -30.27 -35.51
N GLY A 985 -17.30 -29.25 -34.92
CA GLY A 985 -17.73 -28.00 -35.60
C GLY A 985 -17.37 -26.74 -34.80
N GLU A 986 -17.99 -25.57 -35.08
CA GLU A 986 -17.77 -24.29 -34.37
C GLU A 986 -18.05 -24.39 -32.85
N ASP A 987 -18.97 -25.26 -32.43
CA ASP A 987 -19.21 -25.61 -31.02
C ASP A 987 -18.03 -26.35 -30.34
N GLY A 988 -17.05 -26.83 -31.11
CA GLY A 988 -15.90 -27.56 -30.59
C GLY A 988 -14.97 -26.70 -29.73
N ALA A 989 -14.77 -25.43 -30.10
CA ALA A 989 -13.91 -24.52 -29.34
C ALA A 989 -14.52 -24.11 -27.99
N SER A 990 -15.84 -23.94 -27.93
CA SER A 990 -16.57 -23.64 -26.69
C SER A 990 -16.62 -24.86 -25.76
N ILE A 991 -16.81 -26.06 -26.31
CA ILE A 991 -16.73 -27.33 -25.58
C ILE A 991 -15.32 -27.57 -25.05
N GLU A 992 -14.27 -27.30 -25.85
CA GLU A 992 -12.88 -27.42 -25.41
C GLU A 992 -12.56 -26.42 -24.28
N GLY A 993 -12.99 -25.17 -24.41
CA GLY A 993 -12.85 -24.16 -23.35
C GLY A 993 -13.57 -24.59 -22.06
N PHE A 994 -14.80 -25.08 -22.17
CA PHE A 994 -15.55 -25.61 -21.02
C PHE A 994 -14.85 -26.81 -20.37
N LEU A 995 -14.35 -27.78 -21.17
CA LEU A 995 -13.62 -28.94 -20.65
C LEU A 995 -12.29 -28.54 -19.99
N GLN A 996 -11.62 -27.50 -20.47
CA GLN A 996 -10.42 -26.95 -19.82
C GLN A 996 -10.75 -26.32 -18.47
N SER A 997 -11.79 -25.46 -18.40
CA SER A 997 -12.26 -24.88 -17.13
C SER A 997 -12.71 -25.96 -16.15
N LEU A 998 -13.41 -26.98 -16.64
CA LEU A 998 -13.88 -28.12 -15.85
C LEU A 998 -12.70 -28.95 -15.30
N LYS A 999 -11.65 -29.19 -16.08
CA LYS A 999 -10.43 -29.87 -15.61
C LYS A 999 -9.74 -29.11 -14.47
N MET A 1000 -9.73 -27.77 -14.51
CA MET A 1000 -9.20 -26.96 -13.41
C MET A 1000 -10.01 -27.16 -12.12
N GLN A 1001 -11.34 -27.20 -12.22
CA GLN A 1001 -12.22 -27.46 -11.07
C GLN A 1001 -12.10 -28.91 -10.56
N GLN A 1002 -11.97 -29.91 -11.46
CA GLN A 1002 -11.69 -31.31 -11.10
C GLN A 1002 -10.41 -31.45 -10.29
N LYS A 1003 -9.38 -30.66 -10.64
CA LYS A 1003 -8.09 -30.67 -9.96
C LYS A 1003 -8.20 -30.18 -8.53
N LEU A 1004 -8.91 -29.07 -8.30
CA LEU A 1004 -9.14 -28.53 -6.95
C LEU A 1004 -9.96 -29.48 -6.07
N CYS A 1005 -10.92 -30.18 -6.67
CA CYS A 1005 -11.78 -31.13 -5.95
C CYS A 1005 -11.18 -32.54 -5.79
N GLY A 1006 -10.02 -32.84 -6.40
CA GLY A 1006 -9.40 -34.18 -6.35
C GLY A 1006 -10.15 -35.27 -7.13
N PHE A 1007 -10.92 -34.89 -8.16
CA PHE A 1007 -11.66 -35.84 -9.02
C PHE A 1007 -10.88 -36.32 -10.26
N LEU A 1008 -9.64 -35.84 -10.45
CA LEU A 1008 -8.74 -36.34 -11.49
C LEU A 1008 -8.09 -37.65 -11.05
N SER A 1009 -8.24 -38.71 -11.84
CA SER A 1009 -7.56 -39.99 -11.63
C SER A 1009 -6.08 -39.91 -12.06
N PRO A 1010 -5.10 -39.88 -11.14
CA PRO A 1010 -3.70 -39.59 -11.51
C PRO A 1010 -3.10 -40.63 -12.47
N PHE A 1011 -3.46 -41.90 -12.32
CA PHE A 1011 -3.01 -42.99 -13.19
C PHE A 1011 -3.57 -42.94 -14.61
N GLN A 1012 -4.67 -42.21 -14.85
CA GLN A 1012 -5.29 -42.11 -16.17
C GLN A 1012 -4.89 -40.83 -16.93
N THR A 1013 -4.05 -39.98 -16.32
CA THR A 1013 -3.62 -38.72 -16.93
C THR A 1013 -2.55 -38.94 -18.00
N VAL A 1014 -2.71 -38.23 -19.13
CA VAL A 1014 -1.74 -38.18 -20.22
C VAL A 1014 -0.93 -36.88 -20.10
N TYR A 1015 0.40 -37.01 -20.02
CA TYR A 1015 1.37 -35.94 -19.77
C TYR A 1015 2.19 -35.58 -21.01
N ILE A 1016 2.43 -36.55 -21.90
CA ILE A 1016 3.29 -36.42 -23.09
C ILE A 1016 2.49 -36.81 -24.34
N SER A 1017 2.86 -36.23 -25.48
CA SER A 1017 2.33 -36.54 -26.81
C SER A 1017 3.47 -36.87 -27.78
N GLU A 1018 4.30 -37.85 -27.41
CA GLU A 1018 5.41 -38.36 -28.23
C GLU A 1018 4.98 -39.62 -28.98
N ASP A 1019 5.63 -39.90 -30.12
CA ASP A 1019 5.39 -41.12 -30.89
C ASP A 1019 5.82 -42.37 -30.09
N PRO A 1020 5.03 -43.47 -30.14
CA PRO A 1020 5.36 -44.69 -29.44
C PRO A 1020 6.61 -45.35 -30.02
N PRO A 1021 7.54 -45.84 -29.18
CA PRO A 1021 8.69 -46.61 -29.64
C PRO A 1021 8.26 -47.95 -30.25
N THR A 1022 8.98 -48.41 -31.27
CA THR A 1022 8.70 -49.70 -31.94
C THR A 1022 8.82 -50.86 -30.95
N PHE A 1023 7.85 -51.78 -30.97
CA PHE A 1023 7.76 -52.96 -30.09
C PHE A 1023 7.62 -52.67 -28.58
N LEU A 1024 7.06 -51.52 -28.20
CA LEU A 1024 6.88 -51.09 -26.80
C LEU A 1024 6.31 -52.16 -25.87
N GLY A 1025 5.19 -52.81 -26.23
CA GLY A 1025 4.53 -53.81 -25.37
C GLY A 1025 5.41 -55.04 -25.06
N ARG A 1026 6.26 -55.44 -26.01
CA ARG A 1026 7.20 -56.57 -25.84
C ARG A 1026 8.40 -56.18 -25.00
N PHE A 1027 8.95 -55.01 -25.26
CA PHE A 1027 10.04 -54.45 -24.46
C PHE A 1027 9.62 -54.30 -22.99
N ALA A 1028 8.40 -53.81 -22.73
CA ALA A 1028 7.82 -53.73 -21.40
C ALA A 1028 7.66 -55.11 -20.74
N SER A 1029 7.28 -56.16 -21.48
CA SER A 1029 7.19 -57.52 -20.94
C SER A 1029 8.57 -58.11 -20.60
N ALA A 1030 9.58 -57.90 -21.46
CA ALA A 1030 10.96 -58.32 -21.22
C ALA A 1030 11.55 -57.65 -19.97
N PHE A 1031 11.26 -56.36 -19.81
CA PHE A 1031 11.61 -55.59 -18.63
C PHE A 1031 10.98 -56.19 -17.35
N SER A 1032 9.66 -56.36 -17.31
CA SER A 1032 8.97 -56.93 -16.14
C SER A 1032 9.49 -58.32 -15.77
N ILE A 1033 9.76 -59.18 -16.74
CA ILE A 1033 10.31 -60.52 -16.52
C ILE A 1033 11.72 -60.46 -15.93
N SER A 1034 12.59 -59.56 -16.42
CA SER A 1034 13.93 -59.39 -15.85
C SER A 1034 13.89 -58.95 -14.38
N GLN A 1035 12.94 -58.07 -14.02
CA GLN A 1035 12.82 -57.55 -12.65
C GLN A 1035 12.21 -58.56 -11.68
N LEU A 1036 11.33 -59.46 -12.11
CA LEU A 1036 10.69 -60.47 -11.27
C LEU A 1036 11.69 -61.37 -10.52
N SER A 1037 12.85 -61.65 -11.12
CA SER A 1037 13.92 -62.44 -10.52
C SER A 1037 14.53 -61.82 -9.24
N ARG A 1038 14.36 -60.49 -9.05
CA ARG A 1038 14.92 -59.71 -7.95
C ARG A 1038 14.01 -59.66 -6.70
N TYR A 1039 12.76 -60.11 -6.81
CA TYR A 1039 11.73 -60.01 -5.75
C TYR A 1039 11.30 -61.36 -5.16
N VAL A 1040 10.71 -61.33 -3.96
CA VAL A 1040 10.13 -62.47 -3.22
C VAL A 1040 8.73 -62.09 -2.73
N LEU A 1041 7.77 -62.99 -2.92
CA LEU A 1041 6.40 -62.78 -2.48
C LEU A 1041 6.31 -62.94 -0.96
N ASN A 1042 5.90 -61.88 -0.26
CA ASN A 1042 5.58 -61.92 1.17
C ASN A 1042 4.06 -61.95 1.34
N THR A 1043 3.53 -63.11 1.73
CA THR A 1043 2.10 -63.35 1.91
C THR A 1043 1.49 -62.59 3.10
N HIS A 1044 2.28 -62.24 4.12
CA HIS A 1044 1.80 -61.50 5.29
C HIS A 1044 1.59 -60.01 5.01
N LEU A 1045 2.48 -59.41 4.22
CA LEU A 1045 2.38 -57.99 3.84
C LEU A 1045 1.60 -57.78 2.54
N GLY A 1046 1.26 -58.86 1.83
CA GLY A 1046 0.60 -58.78 0.53
C GLY A 1046 1.39 -57.97 -0.49
N THR A 1047 2.73 -58.09 -0.50
CA THR A 1047 3.64 -57.32 -1.35
C THR A 1047 4.85 -58.15 -1.79
N LEU A 1048 5.55 -57.67 -2.84
CA LEU A 1048 6.81 -58.26 -3.32
C LEU A 1048 8.00 -57.53 -2.68
N THR A 1049 8.76 -58.23 -1.82
CA THR A 1049 9.90 -57.70 -1.08
C THR A 1049 11.24 -58.23 -1.61
N SER A 1050 12.35 -57.58 -1.27
CA SER A 1050 13.69 -57.96 -1.75
C SER A 1050 14.32 -59.11 -0.95
N ARG A 1051 15.18 -59.93 -1.61
CA ARG A 1051 15.97 -60.99 -0.93
C ARG A 1051 17.07 -60.44 -0.01
N SER A 1052 17.65 -59.28 -0.36
CA SER A 1052 18.70 -58.60 0.42
C SER A 1052 18.22 -57.23 0.87
N LYS A 1053 18.32 -56.94 2.18
CA LYS A 1053 17.89 -55.67 2.80
C LYS A 1053 18.68 -54.42 2.36
N LYS A 1054 19.68 -54.56 1.48
CA LYS A 1054 20.49 -53.45 0.95
C LYS A 1054 20.34 -53.41 -0.57
N SER A 1055 19.80 -52.30 -1.07
CA SER A 1055 19.75 -51.83 -2.46
C SER A 1055 18.90 -52.60 -3.50
N ILE A 1056 17.60 -52.78 -3.25
CA ILE A 1056 16.64 -53.08 -4.32
C ILE A 1056 15.44 -52.14 -4.17
N LEU A 1057 14.98 -51.56 -5.30
CA LEU A 1057 13.88 -50.61 -5.36
C LEU A 1057 12.54 -51.27 -5.00
N ASP A 1058 11.66 -50.52 -4.35
CA ASP A 1058 10.29 -50.94 -4.07
C ASP A 1058 9.54 -51.31 -5.37
N PHE A 1059 8.84 -52.45 -5.32
CA PHE A 1059 8.08 -53.01 -6.42
C PHE A 1059 6.90 -52.13 -6.85
N SER A 1060 6.20 -51.51 -5.89
CA SER A 1060 4.97 -50.76 -6.17
C SER A 1060 5.24 -49.54 -7.05
N PRO A 1061 6.24 -48.67 -6.76
CA PRO A 1061 6.65 -47.60 -7.67
C PRO A 1061 7.10 -48.10 -9.05
N VAL A 1062 7.82 -49.21 -9.15
CA VAL A 1062 8.31 -49.72 -10.45
C VAL A 1062 7.14 -50.12 -11.37
N ILE A 1063 6.15 -50.84 -10.85
CA ILE A 1063 4.94 -51.21 -11.61
C ILE A 1063 4.14 -49.99 -12.05
N ILE A 1064 3.91 -49.07 -11.11
CA ILE A 1064 3.10 -47.88 -11.36
C ILE A 1064 3.79 -46.98 -12.38
N GLY A 1065 5.12 -46.84 -12.30
CA GLY A 1065 5.93 -46.14 -13.28
C GLY A 1065 5.83 -46.74 -14.68
N LEU A 1066 5.97 -48.06 -14.80
CA LEU A 1066 5.84 -48.78 -16.07
C LEU A 1066 4.45 -48.61 -16.68
N GLY A 1067 3.38 -48.77 -15.89
CA GLY A 1067 2.03 -48.62 -16.40
C GLY A 1067 1.67 -47.16 -16.73
N THR A 1068 2.18 -46.19 -15.95
CA THR A 1068 2.05 -44.76 -16.27
C THR A 1068 2.71 -44.45 -17.61
N PHE A 1069 3.88 -45.03 -17.88
CA PHE A 1069 4.59 -44.86 -19.15
C PHE A 1069 3.82 -45.48 -20.33
N LEU A 1070 3.29 -46.69 -20.18
CA LEU A 1070 2.47 -47.35 -21.22
C LEU A 1070 1.17 -46.58 -21.51
N HIS A 1071 0.54 -46.01 -20.49
CA HIS A 1071 -0.70 -45.24 -20.60
C HIS A 1071 -0.55 -43.91 -21.36
N GLN A 1072 0.69 -43.43 -21.56
CA GLN A 1072 0.94 -42.25 -22.40
C GLN A 1072 0.68 -42.52 -23.90
N PHE A 1073 0.64 -43.79 -24.28
CA PHE A 1073 0.49 -44.23 -25.67
C PHE A 1073 -0.86 -44.95 -25.87
N HIS A 1074 -1.15 -45.35 -27.11
CA HIS A 1074 -2.41 -45.99 -27.45
C HIS A 1074 -2.67 -47.26 -26.59
N PRO A 1075 -3.90 -47.49 -26.08
CA PRO A 1075 -4.24 -48.63 -25.20
C PRO A 1075 -3.85 -50.02 -25.72
N PHE A 1076 -3.67 -50.12 -27.04
CA PHE A 1076 -3.15 -51.30 -27.72
C PHE A 1076 -1.80 -51.80 -27.18
N HIS A 1077 -0.90 -50.90 -26.75
CA HIS A 1077 0.39 -51.32 -26.21
C HIS A 1077 0.27 -51.96 -24.82
N THR A 1078 -0.68 -51.49 -24.01
CA THR A 1078 -1.02 -52.09 -22.72
C THR A 1078 -1.65 -53.47 -22.90
N THR A 1079 -2.55 -53.65 -23.88
CA THR A 1079 -3.12 -54.97 -24.17
C THR A 1079 -2.06 -55.93 -24.71
N GLN A 1080 -1.16 -55.48 -25.58
CA GLN A 1080 -0.02 -56.28 -26.04
C GLN A 1080 0.88 -56.72 -24.88
N TYR A 1081 1.24 -55.81 -23.96
CA TYR A 1081 2.02 -56.14 -22.77
C TYR A 1081 1.36 -57.24 -21.92
N LEU A 1082 0.05 -57.13 -21.67
CA LEU A 1082 -0.70 -58.12 -20.90
C LEU A 1082 -0.73 -59.50 -21.58
N GLN A 1083 -0.89 -59.53 -22.90
CA GLN A 1083 -0.88 -60.78 -23.67
C GLN A 1083 0.48 -61.49 -23.59
N PHE A 1084 1.59 -60.76 -23.71
CA PHE A 1084 2.95 -61.34 -23.61
C PHE A 1084 3.31 -61.77 -22.18
N MET A 1085 2.89 -61.03 -21.16
CA MET A 1085 3.05 -61.45 -19.76
C MET A 1085 2.18 -62.67 -19.43
N GLY A 1086 0.95 -62.73 -19.95
CA GLY A 1086 0.08 -63.90 -19.83
C GLY A 1086 0.62 -65.13 -20.56
N GLN A 1087 1.29 -64.94 -21.70
CA GLN A 1087 2.03 -66.00 -22.40
C GLN A 1087 3.18 -66.53 -21.53
N TYR A 1088 3.96 -65.65 -20.88
CA TYR A 1088 5.02 -66.05 -19.94
C TYR A 1088 4.50 -66.83 -18.73
N VAL A 1089 3.40 -66.40 -18.12
CA VAL A 1089 2.76 -67.10 -16.99
C VAL A 1089 2.29 -68.51 -17.40
N ARG A 1090 1.71 -68.67 -18.59
CA ARG A 1090 1.29 -69.98 -19.12
C ARG A 1090 2.49 -70.90 -19.38
N ILE A 1091 3.56 -70.38 -19.99
CA ILE A 1091 4.79 -71.15 -20.26
C ILE A 1091 5.47 -71.59 -18.95
N THR A 1092 5.55 -70.70 -17.96
CA THR A 1092 6.14 -71.02 -16.65
C THR A 1092 5.30 -72.02 -15.88
N ALA A 1093 3.96 -71.90 -15.92
CA ALA A 1093 3.07 -72.89 -15.34
C ALA A 1093 3.22 -74.28 -16.00
N GLU A 1094 3.29 -74.35 -17.33
CA GLU A 1094 3.50 -75.61 -18.06
C GLU A 1094 4.87 -76.23 -17.80
N THR A 1095 5.95 -75.44 -17.78
CA THR A 1095 7.28 -75.95 -17.41
C THR A 1095 7.35 -76.43 -15.96
N THR A 1096 6.60 -75.82 -15.03
CA THR A 1096 6.48 -76.35 -13.66
C THR A 1096 5.68 -77.66 -13.59
N LEU A 1097 4.67 -77.83 -14.45
CA LEU A 1097 3.88 -79.06 -14.60
C LEU A 1097 4.71 -80.20 -15.23
N GLU A 1098 5.54 -79.92 -16.24
CA GLU A 1098 6.46 -80.89 -16.83
C GLU A 1098 7.58 -81.31 -15.86
N LEU A 1099 8.08 -80.40 -15.02
CA LEU A 1099 9.08 -80.69 -13.98
C LEU A 1099 8.52 -81.54 -12.82
N LEU A 1100 7.21 -81.58 -12.60
CA LEU A 1100 6.59 -82.48 -11.61
C LEU A 1100 6.69 -83.97 -12.02
N HIS A 1101 6.97 -84.26 -13.30
CA HIS A 1101 7.17 -85.62 -13.81
C HIS A 1101 8.62 -86.15 -13.63
N LYS A 1102 9.57 -85.34 -13.13
CA LYS A 1102 10.94 -85.79 -12.75
C LYS A 1102 11.36 -85.19 -11.40
N PRO A 1103 11.59 -86.00 -10.34
CA PRO A 1103 11.86 -85.47 -9.01
C PRO A 1103 13.35 -85.15 -8.84
N GLU A 1104 13.74 -83.90 -9.01
CA GLU A 1104 14.96 -83.36 -8.38
C GLU A 1104 14.68 -82.04 -7.66
N LYS A 1105 15.52 -81.72 -6.66
CA LYS A 1105 15.35 -80.79 -5.52
C LYS A 1105 15.05 -79.29 -5.81
N GLY A 1106 14.41 -78.94 -6.93
CA GLY A 1106 14.05 -77.57 -7.32
C GLY A 1106 12.59 -77.14 -7.12
N SER A 1107 11.68 -78.01 -6.63
CA SER A 1107 10.22 -77.79 -6.75
C SER A 1107 9.66 -76.56 -6.01
N LYS A 1108 10.28 -76.11 -4.90
CA LYS A 1108 9.82 -74.91 -4.16
C LYS A 1108 10.15 -73.58 -4.86
N VAL A 1109 11.18 -73.54 -5.71
CA VAL A 1109 11.61 -72.31 -6.39
C VAL A 1109 10.72 -72.01 -7.60
N ALA A 1110 10.33 -73.06 -8.34
CA ALA A 1110 9.53 -72.93 -9.56
C ALA A 1110 8.07 -72.53 -9.27
N SER A 1111 7.43 -73.09 -8.22
CA SER A 1111 6.09 -72.68 -7.78
C SER A 1111 6.05 -71.22 -7.28
N SER A 1112 7.14 -70.74 -6.65
CA SER A 1112 7.25 -69.36 -6.19
C SER A 1112 7.32 -68.36 -7.35
N GLU A 1113 7.95 -68.71 -8.48
CA GLU A 1113 8.06 -67.81 -9.64
C GLU A 1113 6.72 -67.61 -10.37
N VAL A 1114 5.89 -68.66 -10.46
CA VAL A 1114 4.53 -68.59 -11.03
C VAL A 1114 3.66 -67.67 -10.16
N SER A 1115 3.63 -67.87 -8.84
CA SER A 1115 2.86 -67.00 -7.93
C SER A 1115 3.33 -65.54 -7.97
N LYS A 1116 4.64 -65.27 -8.06
CA LYS A 1116 5.16 -63.88 -8.20
C LYS A 1116 4.72 -63.22 -9.51
N SER A 1117 4.79 -63.95 -10.61
CA SER A 1117 4.46 -63.43 -11.94
C SER A 1117 2.96 -63.12 -12.06
N ILE A 1118 2.11 -63.98 -11.49
CA ILE A 1118 0.67 -63.74 -11.39
C ILE A 1118 0.40 -62.54 -10.47
N PHE A 1119 1.07 -62.45 -9.32
CA PHE A 1119 0.90 -61.32 -8.40
C PHE A 1119 1.30 -59.97 -9.03
N TRP A 1120 2.44 -59.91 -9.75
CA TRP A 1120 2.86 -58.73 -10.50
C TRP A 1120 1.81 -58.28 -11.53
N LEU A 1121 1.27 -59.23 -12.31
CA LEU A 1121 0.27 -58.92 -13.32
C LEU A 1121 -1.06 -58.46 -12.71
N LEU A 1122 -1.52 -59.11 -11.62
CA LEU A 1122 -2.73 -58.70 -10.92
C LEU A 1122 -2.59 -57.31 -10.29
N CYS A 1123 -1.44 -57.01 -9.67
CA CYS A 1123 -1.14 -55.67 -9.16
C CYS A 1123 -1.11 -54.63 -10.28
N PHE A 1124 -0.46 -54.92 -11.42
CA PHE A 1124 -0.45 -54.03 -12.59
C PHE A 1124 -1.87 -53.74 -13.08
N CYS A 1125 -2.69 -54.77 -13.27
CA CYS A 1125 -4.08 -54.62 -13.72
C CYS A 1125 -4.93 -53.84 -12.71
N LYS A 1126 -4.72 -54.06 -11.41
CA LYS A 1126 -5.38 -53.32 -10.33
C LYS A 1126 -5.04 -51.84 -10.37
N TYR A 1127 -3.76 -51.47 -10.45
CA TYR A 1127 -3.33 -50.07 -10.48
C TYR A 1127 -3.75 -49.34 -11.77
N MET A 1128 -3.71 -50.02 -12.92
CA MET A 1128 -4.04 -49.43 -14.21
C MET A 1128 -5.54 -49.48 -14.56
N GLY A 1129 -6.39 -50.04 -13.68
CA GLY A 1129 -7.85 -50.10 -13.89
C GLY A 1129 -8.25 -50.93 -15.12
N VAL A 1130 -7.50 -51.99 -15.41
CA VAL A 1130 -7.74 -52.87 -16.57
C VAL A 1130 -9.01 -53.71 -16.32
N PRO A 1131 -9.96 -53.79 -17.28
CA PRO A 1131 -11.19 -54.54 -17.10
C PRO A 1131 -10.94 -56.03 -16.94
N LYS A 1132 -11.69 -56.68 -16.05
CA LYS A 1132 -11.53 -58.11 -15.72
C LYS A 1132 -11.61 -59.01 -16.96
N ASP A 1133 -12.48 -58.67 -17.92
CA ASP A 1133 -12.64 -59.39 -19.18
C ASP A 1133 -11.33 -59.53 -19.98
N THR A 1134 -10.46 -58.51 -19.95
CA THR A 1134 -9.16 -58.57 -20.63
C THR A 1134 -8.14 -59.43 -19.87
N ILE A 1135 -8.25 -59.53 -18.54
CA ILE A 1135 -7.42 -60.40 -17.71
C ILE A 1135 -7.80 -61.86 -17.95
N ASP A 1136 -9.11 -62.16 -17.94
CA ASP A 1136 -9.65 -63.50 -18.15
C ASP A 1136 -9.35 -64.02 -19.58
N SER A 1137 -9.24 -63.11 -20.56
CA SER A 1137 -8.79 -63.47 -21.91
C SER A 1137 -7.31 -63.85 -22.01
N CYS A 1138 -6.48 -63.41 -21.06
CA CYS A 1138 -5.02 -63.62 -21.05
C CYS A 1138 -4.58 -64.73 -20.09
N LEU A 1139 -5.34 -64.97 -19.01
CA LEU A 1139 -5.04 -65.96 -17.96
C LEU A 1139 -6.24 -66.89 -17.72
N PRO A 1140 -6.05 -68.22 -17.74
CA PRO A 1140 -7.06 -69.18 -17.28
C PRO A 1140 -7.48 -68.95 -15.81
N PRO A 1141 -8.79 -68.98 -15.48
CA PRO A 1141 -9.31 -68.83 -14.11
C PRO A 1141 -8.66 -69.72 -13.02
N PRO A 1142 -8.30 -71.01 -13.27
CA PRO A 1142 -7.70 -71.85 -12.24
C PRO A 1142 -6.25 -71.48 -11.86
N LEU A 1143 -5.54 -70.66 -12.66
CA LEU A 1143 -4.22 -70.15 -12.28
C LEU A 1143 -4.30 -69.00 -11.28
N ILE A 1144 -5.41 -68.24 -11.29
CA ILE A 1144 -5.64 -67.12 -10.36
C ILE A 1144 -5.95 -67.64 -8.94
N THR A 1145 -6.57 -68.81 -8.82
CA THR A 1145 -6.86 -69.46 -7.52
C THR A 1145 -5.62 -69.92 -6.74
N ILE A 1146 -4.46 -70.05 -7.40
CA ILE A 1146 -3.17 -70.46 -6.78
C ILE A 1146 -2.62 -69.41 -5.80
N LEU A 1147 -3.07 -68.16 -5.88
CA LEU A 1147 -2.69 -67.10 -4.92
C LEU A 1147 -3.54 -67.08 -3.63
N HIS A 1148 -4.68 -67.77 -3.62
CA HIS A 1148 -5.60 -67.81 -2.48
C HIS A 1148 -5.39 -69.03 -1.57
N THR A 1149 -4.57 -69.99 -2.00
CA THR A 1149 -4.06 -71.14 -1.24
C THR A 1149 -2.65 -70.89 -0.76
#